data_AF-A0A1G9S090-F1
#
_entry.id   AF-A0A1G9S090-F1
#
_cell.length_a   1.000
_cell.length_b   1.000
_cell.length_c   1.000
_cell.angle_alpha   90.00
_cell.angle_beta   90.00
_cell.angle_gamma   90.00
#
_symmetry.space_group_name_H-M   'P 1'
#
loop_
_entity.id
_entity.type
_entity.pdbx_description
1 polymer ?
#
loop_
_entity_poly.entity_id
_entity_poly.type
_entity_poly.pdbx_seq_one_letter_code
_entity_poly.pdbx_strand_id
1 'polypeptide(L)'
;MREQDHESAQARALSFVFQVPSDFIAAVGLPKAHTKKLGRATESMLAALAIAADCDNRWISYSRSRDFYAAAGRYEGTDYTYASVLGAVATLIQMGMIEERRSKPGSHLSHGLQSRIRPSDRLIDLIGHAPVSYLGRRSPIVMKGEDGKLLDFQDTAETERLVAEVAEVNAFLAGVHVEVSPDASDSDWRHTRHHIHARKVRDGRETWTCVQLTPTPEVYRVYGRGSWDMHGRWYGWWQNLPKERRAELLINGEFVIEPDFAALHPTLLYALRGHVLQHDPYALRGYERSVGKAVLNRAINAKTIPLAIGSLMEKRHVLKSDGSPEWVYGYKETAHIVEKVLDANPAIRDDIGSDAGVRLMGIDAGMMHRVMKACSVAGIPVLPVHDSVIAPNSKEGQVTAIMSEVLSVTVSELSKMGSDEVSIKNVRYMGGRGRMEVSVGTVLTPKAEPAAPSSGPVASSSEPGLSPSGTEVRFHPVVRPLPPRPGSPRPSVVAPPAEPVAFSPAPVEPPPPPAVVPVPAFLLALRPAPEPEPAPSPEPPPSLAPSRPRPSLAFLARSLPPADAPSDPAPLRPVTYPPRHAPVSLAVVDDGRPEDAPEVLFPPVERKGLLGRLAAQARAMRDPVGAAAADARMAELKALASRQRARAHAS
;
A
#
# COMPACT_ATOMS: atom_id res chain seq x y z
N MET A 1 5.64 19.71 26.47
CA MET A 1 5.68 19.94 25.01
C MET A 1 4.43 20.73 24.68
N ARG A 2 4.53 21.86 23.96
CA ARG A 2 3.38 22.74 23.68
C ARG A 2 2.57 22.15 22.50
N GLU A 3 1.30 22.52 22.36
CA GLU A 3 0.47 22.04 21.23
C GLU A 3 1.09 22.41 19.87
N GLN A 4 1.69 23.62 19.77
CA GLN A 4 2.44 24.08 18.60
C GLN A 4 3.70 23.26 18.27
N ASP A 5 4.22 22.46 19.21
CA ASP A 5 5.26 21.46 18.93
C ASP A 5 4.62 20.20 18.31
N HIS A 6 3.44 19.81 18.78
CA HIS A 6 2.74 18.56 18.43
C HIS A 6 2.22 18.53 16.99
N GLU A 7 1.54 19.58 16.53
CA GLU A 7 1.16 19.73 15.10
C GLU A 7 2.40 19.64 14.21
N SER A 8 3.46 20.36 14.61
CA SER A 8 4.68 20.47 13.82
C SER A 8 5.40 19.13 13.67
N ALA A 9 5.25 18.22 14.63
CA ALA A 9 5.91 16.91 14.62
C ALA A 9 5.36 15.96 13.55
N GLN A 10 4.14 16.19 13.06
CA GLN A 10 3.45 15.33 12.07
C GLN A 10 3.56 15.85 10.62
N ALA A 11 4.54 16.72 10.33
CA ALA A 11 4.73 17.33 9.02
C ALA A 11 5.05 16.30 7.91
N ARG A 12 4.20 16.22 6.88
CA ARG A 12 4.31 15.28 5.74
C ARG A 12 5.67 15.40 5.03
N ALA A 13 6.25 14.31 4.53
CA ALA A 13 7.51 14.41 3.79
C ALA A 13 7.34 15.19 2.47
N LEU A 14 8.33 16.01 2.11
CA LEU A 14 8.41 16.64 0.79
C LEU A 14 8.52 15.55 -0.29
N SER A 15 7.54 15.54 -1.21
CA SER A 15 7.38 14.54 -2.25
C SER A 15 7.56 15.17 -3.63
N PHE A 16 8.23 14.47 -4.54
CA PHE A 16 8.57 15.00 -5.86
C PHE A 16 7.81 14.34 -7.03
N VAL A 17 6.79 13.53 -6.72
CA VAL A 17 5.91 12.86 -7.72
C VAL A 17 4.79 13.77 -8.26
N PHE A 18 4.75 15.04 -7.85
CA PHE A 18 3.81 16.06 -8.36
C PHE A 18 4.58 17.32 -8.78
N GLN A 19 4.00 18.11 -9.69
CA GLN A 19 4.64 19.31 -10.25
C GLN A 19 3.61 20.33 -10.77
N VAL A 20 3.90 21.63 -10.67
CA VAL A 20 3.17 22.69 -11.38
C VAL A 20 3.85 23.04 -12.71
N PRO A 21 3.12 23.44 -13.77
CA PRO A 21 3.69 23.96 -15.01
C PRO A 21 4.66 25.13 -14.78
N SER A 22 5.70 25.22 -15.61
CA SER A 22 6.72 26.27 -15.51
C SER A 22 6.14 27.70 -15.63
N ASP A 23 5.04 27.88 -16.36
CA ASP A 23 4.38 29.18 -16.53
C ASP A 23 3.64 29.63 -15.25
N PHE A 24 3.22 28.68 -14.41
CA PHE A 24 2.63 28.99 -13.10
C PHE A 24 3.65 29.66 -12.16
N ILE A 25 4.95 29.36 -12.32
CA ILE A 25 6.05 30.02 -11.58
C ILE A 25 6.06 31.53 -11.84
N ALA A 26 5.84 31.94 -13.09
CA ALA A 26 5.74 33.35 -13.47
C ALA A 26 4.42 33.96 -12.97
N ALA A 27 3.31 33.22 -13.02
CA ALA A 27 2.00 33.69 -12.53
C ALA A 27 2.01 33.99 -11.02
N VAL A 28 2.70 33.19 -10.20
CA VAL A 28 2.90 33.48 -8.76
C VAL A 28 4.00 34.51 -8.47
N GLY A 29 4.54 35.17 -9.51
CA GLY A 29 5.52 36.25 -9.39
C GLY A 29 6.92 35.82 -8.94
N LEU A 30 7.30 34.55 -9.12
CA LEU A 30 8.62 34.06 -8.75
C LEU A 30 9.64 34.26 -9.89
N PRO A 31 10.92 34.53 -9.57
CA PRO A 31 11.96 34.70 -10.58
C PRO A 31 12.25 33.40 -11.32
N LYS A 32 12.51 33.50 -12.62
CA LYS A 32 12.91 32.36 -13.47
C LYS A 32 14.19 31.72 -12.93
N ALA A 33 14.15 30.42 -12.67
CA ALA A 33 15.28 29.68 -12.12
C ALA A 33 16.50 29.68 -13.05
N HIS A 34 17.68 29.98 -12.50
CA HIS A 34 18.94 30.05 -13.25
C HIS A 34 19.54 28.67 -13.63
N THR A 35 19.00 27.57 -13.10
CA THR A 35 19.27 26.20 -13.58
C THR A 35 17.99 25.39 -13.72
N LYS A 36 17.99 24.40 -14.62
CA LYS A 36 16.88 23.44 -14.78
C LYS A 36 16.57 22.69 -13.48
N LYS A 37 17.59 22.28 -12.73
CA LYS A 37 17.44 21.57 -11.44
C LYS A 37 16.73 22.41 -10.38
N LEU A 38 17.11 23.69 -10.26
CA LEU A 38 16.42 24.64 -9.39
C LEU A 38 14.96 24.84 -9.83
N GLY A 39 14.71 24.98 -11.15
CA GLY A 39 13.36 25.08 -11.70
C GLY A 39 12.48 23.90 -11.30
N ARG A 40 12.92 22.67 -11.57
CA ARG A 40 12.20 21.44 -11.19
C ARG A 40 11.96 21.35 -9.68
N ALA A 41 12.95 21.69 -8.85
CA ALA A 41 12.81 21.68 -7.40
C ALA A 41 11.76 22.70 -6.91
N THR A 42 11.71 23.91 -7.49
CA THR A 42 10.66 24.90 -7.19
C THR A 42 9.28 24.43 -7.67
N GLU A 43 9.17 23.91 -8.89
CA GLU A 43 7.92 23.45 -9.49
C GLU A 43 7.27 22.30 -8.69
N SER A 44 8.07 21.31 -8.24
CA SER A 44 7.55 20.21 -7.40
C SER A 44 7.31 20.63 -5.95
N MET A 45 8.10 21.55 -5.40
CA MET A 45 7.85 22.07 -4.05
C MET A 45 6.58 22.93 -3.99
N LEU A 46 6.28 23.73 -5.02
CA LEU A 46 5.01 24.47 -5.10
C LEU A 46 3.81 23.53 -5.23
N ALA A 47 3.93 22.45 -6.01
CA ALA A 47 2.91 21.41 -6.04
C ALA A 47 2.68 20.79 -4.66
N ALA A 48 3.77 20.40 -3.96
CA ALA A 48 3.69 19.86 -2.61
C ALA A 48 3.08 20.85 -1.60
N LEU A 49 3.35 22.15 -1.74
CA LEU A 49 2.77 23.22 -0.91
C LEU A 49 1.28 23.45 -1.21
N ALA A 50 0.86 23.37 -2.47
CA ALA A 50 -0.55 23.42 -2.87
C ALA A 50 -1.33 22.23 -2.30
N ILE A 51 -0.78 21.02 -2.48
CA ILE A 51 -1.26 19.78 -1.87
C ILE A 51 -1.33 19.92 -0.34
N ALA A 52 -0.33 20.53 0.30
CA ALA A 52 -0.35 20.70 1.77
C ALA A 52 -1.37 21.73 2.26
N ALA A 53 -1.74 22.74 1.45
CA ALA A 53 -2.70 23.77 1.82
C ALA A 53 -4.15 23.25 1.93
N ASP A 54 -4.50 22.19 1.19
CA ASP A 54 -5.78 21.48 1.24
C ASP A 54 -6.09 20.85 2.61
N CYS A 55 -5.14 20.77 3.54
CA CYS A 55 -5.29 20.05 4.81
C CYS A 55 -5.06 20.95 6.04
N ASP A 56 -5.59 20.50 7.18
CA ASP A 56 -5.37 21.14 8.48
C ASP A 56 -3.87 21.28 8.80
N ASN A 57 -3.10 20.19 8.66
CA ASN A 57 -1.64 20.23 8.82
C ASN A 57 -0.95 20.56 7.48
N ARG A 58 -0.67 21.86 7.31
CA ARG A 58 0.04 22.45 6.15
C ARG A 58 1.57 22.30 6.21
N TRP A 59 2.15 21.71 7.25
CA TRP A 59 3.60 21.56 7.37
C TRP A 59 4.14 20.41 6.52
N ILE A 60 5.20 20.68 5.78
CA ILE A 60 5.99 19.73 4.99
C ILE A 60 7.38 19.63 5.61
N SER A 61 7.84 18.43 5.94
CA SER A 61 9.20 18.14 6.40
C SER A 61 10.15 17.87 5.22
N TYR A 62 11.37 18.40 5.30
CA TYR A 62 12.38 18.25 4.27
C TYR A 62 13.80 18.20 4.86
N SER A 63 14.71 17.55 4.13
CA SER A 63 16.06 17.29 4.63
C SER A 63 17.01 18.46 4.44
N ARG A 64 17.95 18.61 5.38
CA ARG A 64 19.11 19.51 5.26
C ARG A 64 20.45 18.75 5.29
N SER A 65 20.45 17.45 4.98
CA SER A 65 21.67 16.65 4.72
C SER A 65 21.90 16.50 3.22
N ARG A 66 23.18 16.47 2.79
CA ARG A 66 23.56 16.13 1.40
C ARG A 66 23.34 14.65 1.11
N ASP A 67 23.64 13.78 2.07
CA ASP A 67 23.61 12.32 1.96
C ASP A 67 22.19 11.80 1.67
N PHE A 68 21.18 12.47 2.24
CA PHE A 68 19.77 12.19 1.96
C PHE A 68 19.44 12.34 0.47
N TYR A 69 19.86 13.44 -0.16
CA TYR A 69 19.61 13.68 -1.58
C TYR A 69 20.50 12.84 -2.50
N ALA A 70 21.68 12.40 -2.02
CA ALA A 70 22.49 11.42 -2.73
C ALA A 70 21.80 10.05 -2.79
N ALA A 71 21.27 9.56 -1.66
CA ALA A 71 20.54 8.29 -1.60
C ALA A 71 19.16 8.33 -2.28
N ALA A 72 18.53 9.51 -2.42
CA ALA A 72 17.25 9.68 -3.08
C ALA A 72 17.30 9.64 -4.62
N GLY A 73 18.50 9.61 -5.24
CA GLY A 73 18.71 9.84 -6.67
C GLY A 73 17.91 8.91 -7.61
N ARG A 74 17.78 7.62 -7.27
CA ARG A 74 16.97 6.65 -8.02
C ARG A 74 15.46 6.85 -7.84
N TYR A 75 15.05 7.27 -6.64
CA TYR A 75 13.65 7.28 -6.21
C TYR A 75 12.91 8.57 -6.59
N GLU A 76 13.54 9.71 -6.30
CA GLU A 76 12.98 11.03 -6.56
C GLU A 76 13.55 11.64 -7.86
N GLY A 77 14.77 11.25 -8.25
CA GLY A 77 15.45 11.71 -9.46
C GLY A 77 16.59 12.70 -9.21
N THR A 78 17.54 12.74 -10.15
CA THR A 78 18.80 13.49 -9.99
C THR A 78 18.67 15.02 -9.99
N ASP A 79 17.49 15.58 -10.28
CA ASP A 79 17.23 17.02 -10.23
C ASP A 79 17.08 17.54 -8.80
N TYR A 80 16.58 16.72 -7.87
CA TYR A 80 16.31 17.10 -6.48
C TYR A 80 17.54 16.89 -5.59
N THR A 81 18.48 17.81 -5.74
CA THR A 81 19.74 17.85 -4.99
C THR A 81 19.64 18.75 -3.77
N TYR A 82 20.58 18.61 -2.82
CA TYR A 82 20.75 19.57 -1.72
C TYR A 82 20.78 21.02 -2.22
N ALA A 83 21.53 21.30 -3.30
CA ALA A 83 21.69 22.67 -3.81
C ALA A 83 20.41 23.24 -4.43
N SER A 84 19.66 22.41 -5.18
CA SER A 84 18.42 22.86 -5.85
C SER A 84 17.25 22.96 -4.88
N VAL A 85 17.07 22.01 -3.96
CA VAL A 85 15.99 22.07 -2.96
C VAL A 85 16.23 23.20 -1.96
N LEU A 86 17.44 23.34 -1.40
CA LEU A 86 17.73 24.47 -0.49
C LEU A 86 17.74 25.82 -1.22
N GLY A 87 18.13 25.87 -2.50
CA GLY A 87 18.01 27.06 -3.33
C GLY A 87 16.54 27.49 -3.51
N ALA A 88 15.67 26.54 -3.85
CA ALA A 88 14.24 26.81 -4.00
C ALA A 88 13.58 27.24 -2.67
N VAL A 89 13.93 26.61 -1.54
CA VAL A 89 13.49 27.03 -0.21
C VAL A 89 13.93 28.47 0.08
N ALA A 90 15.19 28.82 -0.22
CA ALA A 90 15.70 30.17 -0.01
C ALA A 90 14.97 31.22 -0.87
N THR A 91 14.70 30.92 -2.15
CA THR A 91 13.92 31.81 -3.04
C THR A 91 12.49 31.99 -2.54
N LEU A 92 11.80 30.92 -2.13
CA LEU A 92 10.42 31.02 -1.61
C LEU A 92 10.35 31.83 -0.30
N ILE A 93 11.33 31.68 0.60
CA ILE A 93 11.44 32.51 1.82
C ILE A 93 11.69 33.98 1.47
N GLN A 94 12.66 34.26 0.58
CA GLN A 94 12.99 35.63 0.16
C GLN A 94 11.80 36.37 -0.47
N MET A 95 10.93 35.63 -1.17
CA MET A 95 9.73 36.16 -1.81
C MET A 95 8.50 36.20 -0.88
N GLY A 96 8.63 35.80 0.39
CA GLY A 96 7.54 35.79 1.38
C GLY A 96 6.47 34.72 1.14
N MET A 97 6.79 33.66 0.40
CA MET A 97 5.84 32.63 -0.04
C MET A 97 5.74 31.43 0.92
N ILE A 98 6.75 31.21 1.76
CA ILE A 98 6.74 30.14 2.77
C ILE A 98 7.30 30.61 4.11
N GLU A 99 6.79 30.02 5.18
CA GLU A 99 7.45 30.03 6.50
C GLU A 99 8.37 28.82 6.64
N GLU A 100 9.46 28.95 7.42
CA GLU A 100 10.37 27.84 7.73
C GLU A 100 10.58 27.68 9.25
N ARG A 101 10.38 26.46 9.76
CA ARG A 101 10.85 26.01 11.09
C ARG A 101 12.07 25.09 10.93
N ARG A 102 13.27 25.65 11.10
CA ARG A 102 14.55 24.91 11.08
C ARG A 102 14.70 24.04 12.34
N SER A 103 14.99 22.76 12.15
CA SER A 103 15.38 21.86 13.25
C SER A 103 16.90 21.89 13.44
N LYS A 104 17.38 21.66 14.67
CA LYS A 104 18.82 21.70 14.98
C LYS A 104 19.57 20.54 14.30
N PRO A 105 20.87 20.67 14.02
CA PRO A 105 21.71 19.56 13.60
C PRO A 105 21.54 18.36 14.56
N GLY A 106 21.41 17.15 14.02
CA GLY A 106 21.18 15.93 14.80
C GLY A 106 19.75 15.72 15.34
N SER A 107 18.82 16.69 15.27
CA SER A 107 17.44 16.51 15.78
C SER A 107 16.64 15.41 15.08
N HIS A 108 17.01 15.04 13.86
CA HIS A 108 16.44 13.89 13.15
C HIS A 108 16.92 12.54 13.70
N LEU A 109 18.06 12.50 14.42
CA LEU A 109 18.57 11.32 15.10
C LEU A 109 18.05 11.23 16.54
N SER A 110 17.92 12.36 17.25
CA SER A 110 17.50 12.38 18.66
C SER A 110 15.99 12.47 18.87
N HIS A 111 15.24 13.04 17.92
CA HIS A 111 13.81 13.32 18.04
C HIS A 111 13.00 13.02 16.76
N GLY A 112 13.63 12.49 15.70
CA GLY A 112 13.00 12.31 14.37
C GLY A 112 12.72 13.61 13.60
N LEU A 113 13.00 14.78 14.17
CA LEU A 113 12.60 16.07 13.60
C LEU A 113 13.54 16.58 12.50
N GLN A 114 13.01 16.67 11.27
CA GLN A 114 13.65 17.41 10.17
C GLN A 114 13.23 18.90 10.15
N SER A 115 13.81 19.70 9.25
CA SER A 115 13.35 21.08 9.02
C SER A 115 12.02 21.06 8.28
N ARG A 116 11.19 22.07 8.50
CA ARG A 116 9.80 22.09 8.03
C ARG A 116 9.43 23.42 7.40
N ILE A 117 8.59 23.39 6.38
CA ILE A 117 8.04 24.56 5.68
C ILE A 117 6.52 24.48 5.60
N ARG A 118 5.83 25.62 5.49
CA ARG A 118 4.41 25.71 5.15
C ARG A 118 4.17 26.89 4.20
N PRO A 119 3.14 26.88 3.34
CA PRO A 119 2.78 28.06 2.56
C PRO A 119 2.40 29.21 3.51
N SER A 120 2.79 30.44 3.17
CA SER A 120 2.22 31.65 3.79
C SER A 120 0.83 31.91 3.20
N ASP A 121 0.00 32.72 3.88
CA ASP A 121 -1.35 33.01 3.40
C ASP A 121 -1.35 33.62 1.99
N ARG A 122 -0.38 34.51 1.70
CA ARG A 122 -0.11 35.02 0.34
C ARG A 122 0.10 33.92 -0.69
N LEU A 123 0.81 32.83 -0.34
CA LEU A 123 0.98 31.72 -1.26
C LEU A 123 -0.28 30.85 -1.33
N ILE A 124 -1.08 30.74 -0.25
CA ILE A 124 -2.38 30.03 -0.26
C ILE A 124 -3.34 30.70 -1.26
N ASP A 125 -3.44 32.04 -1.24
CA ASP A 125 -4.26 32.81 -2.20
C ASP A 125 -3.86 32.54 -3.66
N LEU A 126 -2.56 32.35 -3.92
CA LEU A 126 -2.01 32.11 -5.26
C LEU A 126 -2.09 30.64 -5.70
N ILE A 127 -1.85 29.68 -4.80
CA ILE A 127 -1.92 28.23 -5.10
C ILE A 127 -3.34 27.68 -5.03
N GLY A 128 -4.31 28.47 -4.55
CA GLY A 128 -5.74 28.16 -4.55
C GLY A 128 -6.32 27.83 -5.94
N HIS A 129 -5.56 28.01 -7.03
CA HIS A 129 -5.89 27.55 -8.38
C HIS A 129 -4.71 26.87 -9.12
N ALA A 130 -3.71 26.35 -8.38
CA ALA A 130 -2.54 25.71 -8.98
C ALA A 130 -2.91 24.45 -9.79
N PRO A 131 -2.58 24.37 -11.09
CA PRO A 131 -2.78 23.15 -11.88
C PRO A 131 -1.67 22.14 -11.55
N VAL A 132 -1.93 21.28 -10.57
CA VAL A 132 -0.98 20.25 -10.13
C VAL A 132 -1.06 19.01 -11.03
N SER A 133 0.07 18.66 -11.65
CA SER A 133 0.22 17.46 -12.48
C SER A 133 0.91 16.34 -11.70
N TYR A 134 0.46 15.09 -11.90
CA TYR A 134 1.14 13.90 -11.39
C TYR A 134 2.25 13.46 -12.35
N LEU A 135 3.42 13.13 -11.81
CA LEU A 135 4.58 12.65 -12.57
C LEU A 135 4.77 11.12 -12.48
N GLY A 136 3.99 10.43 -11.64
CA GLY A 136 4.24 9.03 -11.28
C GLY A 136 5.45 8.85 -10.36
N ARG A 137 5.68 7.60 -9.92
CA ARG A 137 6.91 7.22 -9.22
C ARG A 137 8.02 6.91 -10.22
N ARG A 138 9.24 7.45 -10.01
CA ARG A 138 10.39 7.14 -10.90
C ARG A 138 10.90 5.71 -10.74
N SER A 139 10.80 5.15 -9.54
CA SER A 139 11.12 3.75 -9.27
C SER A 139 9.89 3.07 -8.65
N PRO A 140 9.29 2.07 -9.33
CA PRO A 140 8.12 1.35 -8.82
C PRO A 140 8.48 0.30 -7.75
N ILE A 141 9.78 0.07 -7.53
CA ILE A 141 10.31 -0.73 -6.42
C ILE A 141 11.21 0.15 -5.53
N VAL A 142 11.19 -0.08 -4.21
CA VAL A 142 11.90 0.70 -3.20
C VAL A 142 12.69 -0.23 -2.29
N MET A 143 14.01 -0.08 -2.21
CA MET A 143 14.86 -0.84 -1.28
C MET A 143 15.16 -0.02 -0.02
N LYS A 144 15.00 -0.64 1.15
CA LYS A 144 15.40 -0.09 2.45
C LYS A 144 16.53 -0.90 3.09
N GLY A 145 17.42 -0.24 3.83
CA GLY A 145 18.48 -0.88 4.63
C GLY A 145 17.96 -1.44 5.96
N GLU A 146 18.88 -1.98 6.78
CA GLU A 146 18.55 -2.43 8.15
C GLU A 146 18.11 -1.28 9.07
N ASP A 147 18.63 -0.07 8.83
CA ASP A 147 18.27 1.16 9.54
C ASP A 147 17.01 1.85 8.98
N GLY A 148 16.33 1.21 8.01
CA GLY A 148 15.12 1.72 7.37
C GLY A 148 15.33 2.85 6.35
N LYS A 149 16.57 3.33 6.16
CA LYS A 149 16.88 4.34 5.12
C LYS A 149 16.75 3.73 3.73
N LEU A 150 16.53 4.57 2.72
CA LEU A 150 16.58 4.17 1.32
C LEU A 150 18.01 3.72 0.95
N LEU A 151 18.12 2.61 0.25
CA LEU A 151 19.35 2.15 -0.39
C LEU A 151 19.19 2.19 -1.90
N ASP A 152 20.27 2.50 -2.62
CA ASP A 152 20.35 2.26 -4.06
C ASP A 152 20.58 0.76 -4.33
N PHE A 153 20.30 0.32 -5.56
CA PHE A 153 20.53 -1.05 -6.02
C PHE A 153 21.06 -1.07 -7.45
N GLN A 154 21.66 -2.19 -7.86
CA GLN A 154 22.13 -2.38 -9.23
C GLN A 154 20.99 -2.86 -10.14
N ASP A 155 20.96 -2.35 -11.36
CA ASP A 155 20.06 -2.84 -12.40
C ASP A 155 20.59 -4.18 -12.95
N THR A 156 19.74 -5.20 -12.91
CA THR A 156 20.05 -6.61 -13.19
C THR A 156 18.79 -7.29 -13.73
N ALA A 157 18.93 -8.45 -14.38
CA ALA A 157 17.79 -9.21 -14.89
C ALA A 157 16.77 -9.66 -13.80
N GLU A 158 17.14 -9.62 -12.52
CA GLU A 158 16.19 -9.79 -11.41
C GLU A 158 15.45 -8.48 -11.11
N THR A 159 16.14 -7.35 -10.96
CA THR A 159 15.50 -6.05 -10.67
C THR A 159 14.68 -5.52 -11.84
N GLU A 160 15.11 -5.73 -13.09
CA GLU A 160 14.34 -5.46 -14.31
C GLU A 160 13.03 -6.25 -14.33
N ARG A 161 13.06 -7.54 -13.94
CA ARG A 161 11.85 -8.34 -13.76
C ARG A 161 10.96 -7.75 -12.68
N LEU A 162 11.50 -7.44 -11.49
CA LEU A 162 10.70 -6.87 -10.39
C LEU A 162 10.08 -5.51 -10.75
N VAL A 163 10.73 -4.71 -11.59
CA VAL A 163 10.15 -3.48 -12.18
C VAL A 163 9.02 -3.82 -13.15
N ALA A 164 9.23 -4.81 -14.04
CA ALA A 164 8.21 -5.26 -14.99
C ALA A 164 6.97 -5.86 -14.31
N GLU A 165 7.13 -6.61 -13.20
CA GLU A 165 6.01 -7.13 -12.40
C GLU A 165 5.10 -6.00 -11.88
N VAL A 166 5.68 -4.88 -11.44
CA VAL A 166 4.89 -3.72 -10.97
C VAL A 166 4.30 -2.94 -12.14
N ALA A 167 5.02 -2.82 -13.26
CA ALA A 167 4.51 -2.17 -14.46
C ALA A 167 3.30 -2.93 -15.07
N GLU A 168 3.32 -4.27 -15.04
CA GLU A 168 2.20 -5.10 -15.48
C GLU A 168 0.93 -4.85 -14.64
N VAL A 169 1.07 -4.83 -13.30
CA VAL A 169 -0.06 -4.53 -12.40
C VAL A 169 -0.56 -3.09 -12.57
N ASN A 170 0.34 -2.10 -12.67
CA ASN A 170 -0.06 -0.70 -12.84
C ASN A 170 -0.69 -0.42 -14.22
N ALA A 171 -0.28 -1.12 -15.28
CA ALA A 171 -0.92 -1.02 -16.60
C ALA A 171 -2.37 -1.54 -16.57
N PHE A 172 -2.66 -2.56 -15.76
CA PHE A 172 -4.03 -3.04 -15.53
C PHE A 172 -4.83 -2.09 -14.64
N LEU A 173 -4.24 -1.60 -13.55
CA LEU A 173 -4.90 -0.65 -12.63
C LEU A 173 -5.18 0.73 -13.24
N ALA A 174 -4.46 1.13 -14.30
CA ALA A 174 -4.70 2.39 -15.00
C ALA A 174 -6.11 2.51 -15.62
N GLY A 175 -6.81 1.39 -15.85
CA GLY A 175 -8.20 1.34 -16.30
C GLY A 175 -9.24 1.16 -15.18
N VAL A 176 -8.85 1.32 -13.91
CA VAL A 176 -9.71 1.07 -12.75
C VAL A 176 -10.06 2.39 -12.06
N HIS A 177 -11.36 2.62 -11.86
CA HIS A 177 -11.90 3.72 -11.09
C HIS A 177 -12.15 3.27 -9.65
N VAL A 178 -11.73 4.07 -8.67
CA VAL A 178 -11.92 3.79 -7.25
C VAL A 178 -12.46 5.04 -6.58
N GLU A 179 -13.66 4.93 -6.04
CA GLU A 179 -14.46 6.06 -5.54
C GLU A 179 -14.98 5.74 -4.13
N VAL A 180 -15.48 6.76 -3.42
CA VAL A 180 -16.24 6.57 -2.18
C VAL A 180 -17.71 6.40 -2.58
N SER A 181 -18.43 5.44 -1.98
CA SER A 181 -19.84 5.22 -2.28
C SER A 181 -20.69 6.46 -1.94
N PRO A 182 -21.67 6.84 -2.79
CA PRO A 182 -22.62 7.91 -2.47
C PRO A 182 -23.54 7.57 -1.28
N ASP A 183 -23.60 6.30 -0.87
CA ASP A 183 -24.33 5.85 0.32
C ASP A 183 -23.50 5.99 1.62
N ALA A 184 -22.21 6.36 1.52
CA ALA A 184 -21.34 6.57 2.67
C ALA A 184 -21.67 7.91 3.38
N SER A 185 -21.48 7.98 4.70
CA SER A 185 -21.86 9.18 5.45
C SER A 185 -20.89 10.35 5.23
N ASP A 186 -21.42 11.53 4.87
CA ASP A 186 -20.71 12.82 4.90
C ASP A 186 -20.08 13.14 6.28
N SER A 187 -20.58 12.53 7.37
CA SER A 187 -19.97 12.69 8.70
C SER A 187 -18.66 11.91 8.87
N ASP A 188 -18.45 10.90 8.03
CA ASP A 188 -17.30 9.98 8.06
C ASP A 188 -16.25 10.25 6.97
N TRP A 189 -16.56 11.13 6.01
CA TRP A 189 -15.69 11.49 4.89
C TRP A 189 -15.56 13.00 4.72
N ARG A 190 -14.38 13.49 4.33
CA ARG A 190 -14.21 14.86 3.81
C ARG A 190 -13.34 14.82 2.57
N HIS A 191 -13.80 15.50 1.52
CA HIS A 191 -13.11 15.54 0.24
C HIS A 191 -12.41 16.90 0.06
N THR A 192 -11.15 16.85 -0.34
CA THR A 192 -10.37 18.03 -0.77
C THR A 192 -9.85 17.76 -2.19
N ARG A 193 -9.18 18.73 -2.83
CA ARG A 193 -8.84 18.59 -4.26
C ARG A 193 -7.84 17.46 -4.52
N HIS A 194 -6.97 17.19 -3.56
CA HIS A 194 -5.93 16.16 -3.68
C HIS A 194 -6.02 15.03 -2.63
N HIS A 195 -6.98 15.10 -1.68
CA HIS A 195 -7.09 14.11 -0.59
C HIS A 195 -8.53 13.71 -0.29
N ILE A 196 -8.66 12.50 0.25
CA ILE A 196 -9.81 12.07 1.05
C ILE A 196 -9.38 11.97 2.51
N HIS A 197 -10.20 12.49 3.41
CA HIS A 197 -10.03 12.36 4.85
C HIS A 197 -11.09 11.38 5.35
N ALA A 198 -10.65 10.23 5.88
CA ALA A 198 -11.53 9.17 6.33
C ALA A 198 -11.57 9.11 7.87
N ARG A 199 -12.78 9.14 8.44
CA ARG A 199 -13.01 9.12 9.88
C ARG A 199 -12.79 7.74 10.47
N LYS A 200 -12.11 7.71 11.60
CA LYS A 200 -11.76 6.50 12.36
C LYS A 200 -12.08 6.70 13.83
N VAL A 201 -13.21 6.15 14.26
CA VAL A 201 -13.54 6.01 15.67
C VAL A 201 -13.01 4.66 16.16
N ARG A 202 -12.10 4.66 17.13
CA ARG A 202 -11.61 3.44 17.80
C ARG A 202 -11.41 3.72 19.28
N ASP A 203 -11.84 2.79 20.14
CA ASP A 203 -11.67 2.87 21.60
C ASP A 203 -12.08 4.26 22.13
N GLY A 204 -13.30 4.67 21.78
CA GLY A 204 -13.92 5.97 22.14
C GLY A 204 -13.22 7.24 21.60
N ARG A 205 -12.13 7.13 20.85
CA ARG A 205 -11.41 8.27 20.29
C ARG A 205 -11.67 8.39 18.80
N GLU A 206 -12.00 9.60 18.37
CA GLU A 206 -12.06 9.96 16.97
C GLU A 206 -10.68 10.38 16.47
N THR A 207 -10.31 9.88 15.30
CA THR A 207 -9.10 10.25 14.55
C THR A 207 -9.44 10.33 13.07
N TRP A 208 -8.75 11.17 12.31
CA TRP A 208 -8.97 11.33 10.87
C TRP A 208 -7.73 10.91 10.10
N THR A 209 -7.91 10.09 9.07
CA THR A 209 -6.82 9.62 8.21
C THR A 209 -6.88 10.35 6.88
N CYS A 210 -5.97 11.31 6.69
CA CYS A 210 -5.81 12.03 5.43
C CYS A 210 -5.00 11.17 4.45
N VAL A 211 -5.56 10.88 3.28
CA VAL A 211 -4.96 10.06 2.23
C VAL A 211 -4.91 10.85 0.93
N GLN A 212 -3.71 11.04 0.39
CA GLN A 212 -3.52 11.72 -0.89
C GLN A 212 -3.86 10.77 -2.05
N LEU A 213 -4.66 11.25 -3.00
CA LEU A 213 -5.05 10.49 -4.19
C LEU A 213 -4.01 10.58 -5.32
N THR A 214 -4.05 9.58 -6.19
CA THR A 214 -3.38 9.56 -7.50
C THR A 214 -4.44 9.54 -8.61
N PRO A 215 -4.17 10.07 -9.82
CA PRO A 215 -5.18 10.18 -10.89
C PRO A 215 -5.79 8.84 -11.33
N THR A 216 -5.01 7.77 -11.21
CA THR A 216 -5.44 6.36 -11.30
C THR A 216 -4.87 5.61 -10.10
N PRO A 217 -5.41 4.43 -9.74
CA PRO A 217 -4.80 3.56 -8.73
C PRO A 217 -3.39 3.11 -9.18
N GLU A 218 -2.37 3.38 -8.36
CA GLU A 218 -0.99 2.94 -8.60
C GLU A 218 -0.47 2.14 -7.39
N VAL A 219 0.19 1.02 -7.63
CA VAL A 219 0.97 0.28 -6.62
C VAL A 219 2.48 0.43 -6.82
N TYR A 220 3.20 0.36 -5.72
CA TYR A 220 4.66 0.20 -5.69
C TYR A 220 5.06 -0.85 -4.66
N ARG A 221 6.27 -1.42 -4.79
CA ARG A 221 6.77 -2.45 -3.86
C ARG A 221 7.87 -1.91 -2.96
N VAL A 222 7.89 -2.36 -1.71
CA VAL A 222 8.94 -2.03 -0.73
C VAL A 222 9.64 -3.30 -0.29
N TYR A 223 10.97 -3.30 -0.38
CA TYR A 223 11.87 -4.34 0.09
C TYR A 223 12.68 -3.85 1.30
N GLY A 224 13.12 -4.79 2.15
CA GLY A 224 13.75 -4.48 3.44
C GLY A 224 15.16 -5.04 3.57
N ARG A 225 15.96 -4.42 4.45
CA ARG A 225 17.28 -4.90 4.88
C ARG A 225 18.26 -5.22 3.73
N GLY A 226 18.14 -4.52 2.60
CA GLY A 226 18.97 -4.74 1.42
C GLY A 226 18.70 -6.05 0.67
N SER A 227 17.56 -6.72 0.88
CA SER A 227 17.26 -8.05 0.34
C SER A 227 15.91 -8.13 -0.37
N TRP A 228 15.89 -8.74 -1.56
CA TRP A 228 14.67 -9.02 -2.32
C TRP A 228 13.79 -10.10 -1.65
N ASP A 229 14.36 -10.93 -0.78
CA ASP A 229 13.63 -11.93 0.00
C ASP A 229 12.86 -11.34 1.20
N MET A 230 13.08 -10.07 1.52
CA MET A 230 12.61 -9.44 2.75
C MET A 230 11.63 -8.32 2.46
N HIS A 231 10.54 -8.30 3.22
CA HIS A 231 9.42 -7.37 3.11
C HIS A 231 8.63 -7.52 1.82
N GLY A 232 9.16 -7.15 0.65
CA GLY A 232 8.57 -7.32 -0.69
C GLY A 232 7.19 -6.71 -0.99
N ARG A 233 6.43 -6.29 0.03
CA ARG A 233 5.00 -5.95 0.02
C ARG A 233 4.64 -4.82 -0.95
N TRP A 234 3.41 -4.91 -1.44
CA TRP A 234 2.76 -3.97 -2.35
C TRP A 234 2.03 -2.88 -1.56
N TYR A 235 2.10 -1.63 -2.04
CA TYR A 235 1.56 -0.44 -1.40
C TYR A 235 0.81 0.44 -2.39
N GLY A 236 -0.41 0.85 -2.03
CA GLY A 236 -1.22 1.85 -2.72
C GLY A 236 -1.95 2.74 -1.71
N TRP A 237 -2.60 3.83 -2.16
CA TRP A 237 -3.12 4.86 -1.25
C TRP A 237 -4.24 4.33 -0.33
N TRP A 238 -5.12 3.48 -0.85
CA TRP A 238 -6.27 2.89 -0.15
C TRP A 238 -5.89 2.09 1.12
N GLN A 239 -4.69 1.52 1.18
CA GLN A 239 -4.23 0.74 2.34
C GLN A 239 -4.16 1.56 3.63
N ASN A 240 -4.02 2.89 3.52
CA ASN A 240 -3.96 3.79 4.66
C ASN A 240 -5.34 4.03 5.28
N LEU A 241 -6.44 3.80 4.54
CA LEU A 241 -7.79 3.99 5.03
C LEU A 241 -8.13 2.97 6.15
N PRO A 242 -8.96 3.36 7.14
CA PRO A 242 -9.54 2.42 8.12
C PRO A 242 -10.28 1.27 7.42
N LYS A 243 -10.33 0.06 8.01
CA LYS A 243 -10.95 -1.11 7.34
C LYS A 243 -12.44 -0.86 7.07
N GLU A 244 -13.09 -0.21 8.01
CA GLU A 244 -14.49 0.20 8.01
C GLU A 244 -14.78 1.12 6.81
N ARG A 245 -13.82 2.01 6.49
CA ARG A 245 -13.88 2.98 5.38
C ARG A 245 -13.44 2.37 4.04
N ARG A 246 -12.67 1.28 4.04
CA ARG A 246 -12.35 0.54 2.80
C ARG A 246 -13.54 -0.24 2.27
N ALA A 247 -14.44 -0.69 3.15
CA ALA A 247 -15.69 -1.36 2.76
C ALA A 247 -16.71 -0.42 2.08
N GLU A 248 -16.55 0.90 2.23
CA GLU A 248 -17.38 1.93 1.60
C GLU A 248 -16.83 2.41 0.25
N LEU A 249 -15.72 1.83 -0.22
CA LEU A 249 -15.21 2.12 -1.55
C LEU A 249 -16.05 1.42 -2.63
N LEU A 250 -16.08 2.02 -3.82
CA LEU A 250 -16.54 1.39 -5.05
C LEU A 250 -15.34 1.10 -5.95
N ILE A 251 -15.34 -0.05 -6.63
CA ILE A 251 -14.43 -0.34 -7.75
C ILE A 251 -15.29 -0.37 -9.02
N ASN A 252 -15.00 0.54 -9.96
CA ASN A 252 -15.78 0.74 -11.20
C ASN A 252 -17.30 0.90 -10.96
N GLY A 253 -17.68 1.58 -9.86
CA GLY A 253 -19.07 1.77 -9.44
C GLY A 253 -19.71 0.60 -8.69
N GLU A 254 -18.99 -0.50 -8.45
CA GLU A 254 -19.48 -1.67 -7.72
C GLU A 254 -18.94 -1.70 -6.27
N PHE A 255 -19.82 -2.00 -5.29
CA PHE A 255 -19.43 -2.20 -3.89
C PHE A 255 -18.35 -3.27 -3.73
N VAL A 256 -17.48 -3.08 -2.74
CA VAL A 256 -16.33 -3.95 -2.51
C VAL A 256 -16.45 -4.88 -1.31
N ILE A 257 -15.67 -5.96 -1.38
CA ILE A 257 -15.36 -6.88 -0.29
C ILE A 257 -13.85 -6.84 0.00
N GLU A 258 -13.44 -7.33 1.16
CA GLU A 258 -12.02 -7.48 1.55
C GLU A 258 -11.73 -8.90 2.08
N PRO A 259 -11.72 -9.94 1.22
CA PRO A 259 -11.26 -11.28 1.57
C PRO A 259 -9.78 -11.28 2.01
N ASP A 260 -9.48 -12.12 3.01
CA ASP A 260 -8.23 -12.11 3.81
C ASP A 260 -7.69 -13.54 4.02
N PHE A 261 -6.37 -13.71 4.01
CA PHE A 261 -5.75 -15.02 4.26
C PHE A 261 -5.77 -15.40 5.75
N ALA A 262 -6.71 -16.28 6.11
CA ALA A 262 -6.87 -16.80 7.46
C ALA A 262 -5.55 -17.32 8.07
N ALA A 263 -5.05 -16.58 9.07
CA ALA A 263 -3.83 -16.89 9.83
C ALA A 263 -2.57 -17.15 8.97
N LEU A 264 -2.39 -16.38 7.89
CA LEU A 264 -1.36 -16.61 6.87
C LEU A 264 0.05 -16.91 7.41
N HIS A 265 0.60 -16.04 8.27
CA HIS A 265 1.98 -16.18 8.75
C HIS A 265 2.21 -17.49 9.53
N PRO A 266 1.38 -17.87 10.52
CA PRO A 266 1.36 -19.23 11.07
C PRO A 266 1.22 -20.33 10.01
N THR A 267 0.26 -20.25 9.08
CA THR A 267 0.04 -21.28 8.04
C THR A 267 1.30 -21.52 7.19
N LEU A 268 2.01 -20.45 6.80
CA LEU A 268 3.26 -20.54 6.04
C LEU A 268 4.42 -21.10 6.87
N LEU A 269 4.48 -20.81 8.17
CA LEU A 269 5.49 -21.41 9.07
C LEU A 269 5.27 -22.92 9.26
N TYR A 270 4.02 -23.36 9.49
CA TYR A 270 3.69 -24.78 9.56
C TYR A 270 4.06 -25.49 8.26
N ALA A 271 3.71 -24.90 7.11
CA ALA A 271 4.04 -25.46 5.79
C ALA A 271 5.56 -25.61 5.56
N LEU A 272 6.36 -24.60 5.95
CA LEU A 272 7.83 -24.67 5.91
C LEU A 272 8.41 -25.80 6.77
N ARG A 273 7.72 -26.15 7.87
CA ARG A 273 8.08 -27.23 8.79
C ARG A 273 7.47 -28.58 8.39
N GLY A 274 6.95 -28.71 7.16
CA GLY A 274 6.33 -29.94 6.65
C GLY A 274 4.99 -30.30 7.31
N HIS A 275 4.42 -29.40 8.11
CA HIS A 275 3.17 -29.63 8.85
C HIS A 275 1.99 -28.88 8.24
N VAL A 276 0.78 -29.42 8.44
CA VAL A 276 -0.48 -28.73 8.15
C VAL A 276 -1.00 -28.09 9.43
N LEU A 277 -1.36 -26.81 9.39
CA LEU A 277 -2.01 -26.12 10.50
C LEU A 277 -3.48 -26.61 10.62
N GLN A 278 -3.75 -27.46 11.60
CA GLN A 278 -5.06 -28.10 11.83
C GLN A 278 -5.88 -27.49 12.97
N HIS A 279 -5.42 -26.40 13.58
CA HIS A 279 -6.06 -25.74 14.71
C HIS A 279 -5.94 -24.21 14.59
N ASP A 280 -6.63 -23.46 15.44
CA ASP A 280 -6.48 -22.01 15.52
C ASP A 280 -5.20 -21.63 16.30
N PRO A 281 -4.13 -21.11 15.67
CA PRO A 281 -2.83 -20.89 16.31
C PRO A 281 -2.86 -19.78 17.37
N TYR A 282 -3.97 -19.04 17.44
CA TYR A 282 -4.23 -17.95 18.37
C TYR A 282 -5.09 -18.35 19.57
N ALA A 283 -5.61 -19.59 19.64
CA ALA A 283 -6.47 -20.06 20.72
C ALA A 283 -5.64 -20.51 21.93
N LEU A 284 -5.69 -19.75 23.03
CA LEU A 284 -4.94 -20.04 24.26
C LEU A 284 -5.89 -20.32 25.43
N ARG A 285 -5.71 -21.45 26.12
CA ARG A 285 -6.55 -21.81 27.27
C ARG A 285 -6.41 -20.79 28.41
N GLY A 286 -7.51 -20.10 28.70
CA GLY A 286 -7.62 -19.08 29.74
C GLY A 286 -7.46 -17.63 29.26
N TYR A 287 -7.33 -17.38 27.95
CA TYR A 287 -7.30 -16.02 27.38
C TYR A 287 -8.23 -15.92 26.16
N GLU A 288 -8.60 -14.71 25.79
CA GLU A 288 -9.26 -14.47 24.50
C GLU A 288 -8.31 -14.75 23.32
N ARG A 289 -8.88 -15.15 22.18
CA ARG A 289 -8.15 -15.27 20.90
C ARG A 289 -7.47 -13.96 20.48
N SER A 290 -8.05 -12.82 20.85
CA SER A 290 -7.49 -11.47 20.63
C SER A 290 -6.09 -11.33 21.23
N VAL A 291 -5.89 -11.85 22.45
CA VAL A 291 -4.64 -11.87 23.20
C VAL A 291 -3.63 -12.78 22.51
N GLY A 292 -4.01 -14.01 22.17
CA GLY A 292 -3.14 -14.95 21.46
C GLY A 292 -2.68 -14.43 20.10
N LYS A 293 -3.57 -13.80 19.32
CA LYS A 293 -3.22 -13.15 18.05
C LYS A 293 -2.27 -11.96 18.24
N ALA A 294 -2.45 -11.16 19.28
CA ALA A 294 -1.56 -10.05 19.59
C ALA A 294 -0.14 -10.53 19.97
N VAL A 295 -0.03 -11.63 20.73
CA VAL A 295 1.27 -12.18 21.15
C VAL A 295 1.97 -12.92 20.01
N LEU A 296 1.32 -13.88 19.34
CA LEU A 296 1.97 -14.69 18.30
C LEU A 296 2.48 -13.81 17.13
N ASN A 297 1.67 -12.88 16.63
CA ASN A 297 2.08 -11.99 15.54
C ASN A 297 3.23 -11.05 15.97
N ARG A 298 3.28 -10.64 17.24
CA ARG A 298 4.38 -9.82 17.78
C ARG A 298 5.66 -10.65 17.96
N ALA A 299 5.55 -11.89 18.41
CA ALA A 299 6.67 -12.78 18.62
C ALA A 299 7.31 -13.29 17.31
N ILE A 300 6.51 -13.61 16.28
CA ILE A 300 7.02 -13.95 14.92
C ILE A 300 7.86 -12.80 14.33
N ASN A 301 7.54 -11.55 14.65
CA ASN A 301 8.25 -10.34 14.19
C ASN A 301 9.38 -9.88 15.14
N ALA A 302 9.62 -10.56 16.26
CA ALA A 302 10.65 -10.17 17.22
C ALA A 302 11.97 -10.94 16.99
N LYS A 303 13.11 -10.27 17.20
CA LYS A 303 14.45 -10.88 17.13
C LYS A 303 14.77 -11.86 18.27
N THR A 304 14.04 -11.77 19.39
CA THR A 304 14.10 -12.66 20.56
C THR A 304 12.78 -12.63 21.34
N ILE A 305 12.51 -13.64 22.17
CA ILE A 305 11.34 -13.67 23.08
C ILE A 305 11.31 -12.47 24.05
N PRO A 306 12.40 -12.06 24.73
CA PRO A 306 12.40 -10.85 25.56
C PRO A 306 12.01 -9.56 24.82
N LEU A 307 12.35 -9.43 23.52
CA LEU A 307 11.94 -8.27 22.72
C LEU A 307 10.44 -8.32 22.37
N ALA A 308 9.87 -9.51 22.17
CA ALA A 308 8.42 -9.67 22.00
C ALA A 308 7.65 -9.22 23.26
N ILE A 309 8.11 -9.67 24.44
CA ILE A 309 7.52 -9.28 25.74
C ILE A 309 7.70 -7.78 25.97
N GLY A 310 8.89 -7.24 25.73
CA GLY A 310 9.18 -5.81 25.87
C GLY A 310 8.23 -4.95 25.04
N SER A 311 8.01 -5.31 23.77
CA SER A 311 7.09 -4.55 22.91
C SER A 311 5.60 -4.78 23.23
N LEU A 312 5.23 -5.81 23.99
CA LEU A 312 3.90 -5.89 24.60
C LEU A 312 3.79 -4.97 25.83
N MET A 313 4.87 -4.82 26.62
CA MET A 313 4.91 -3.87 27.75
C MET A 313 4.81 -2.40 27.29
N GLU A 314 5.36 -2.04 26.14
CA GLU A 314 5.19 -0.70 25.53
C GLU A 314 3.70 -0.33 25.39
N LYS A 315 2.85 -1.27 24.95
CA LYS A 315 1.39 -1.08 24.84
C LYS A 315 0.68 -0.91 26.18
N ARG A 316 1.28 -1.34 27.29
CA ARG A 316 0.71 -1.11 28.64
C ARG A 316 0.75 0.36 29.07
N HIS A 317 1.56 1.18 28.41
CA HIS A 317 1.61 2.63 28.60
C HIS A 317 0.68 3.41 27.64
N VAL A 318 0.04 2.73 26.69
CA VAL A 318 -0.97 3.32 25.78
C VAL A 318 -2.36 3.04 26.36
N LEU A 319 -3.07 4.08 26.79
CA LEU A 319 -4.44 3.94 27.33
C LEU A 319 -5.49 4.11 26.22
N LYS A 320 -6.63 3.43 26.35
CA LYS A 320 -7.87 3.60 25.57
C LYS A 320 -8.70 4.80 26.09
N SER A 321 -9.90 5.06 25.55
CA SER A 321 -10.82 6.08 26.10
C SER A 321 -11.20 5.84 27.56
N ASP A 322 -11.48 4.59 27.92
CA ASP A 322 -11.90 4.14 29.25
C ASP A 322 -10.79 4.21 30.33
N GLY A 323 -9.59 4.69 29.96
CA GLY A 323 -8.42 4.74 30.84
C GLY A 323 -7.73 3.39 31.05
N SER A 324 -8.27 2.27 30.52
CA SER A 324 -7.60 0.97 30.52
C SER A 324 -6.44 0.95 29.51
N PRO A 325 -5.37 0.19 29.77
CA PRO A 325 -4.27 0.04 28.81
C PRO A 325 -4.67 -0.83 27.59
N GLU A 326 -4.05 -0.59 26.43
CA GLU A 326 -4.15 -1.50 25.27
C GLU A 326 -3.64 -2.91 25.61
N TRP A 327 -2.72 -3.03 26.57
CA TRP A 327 -2.23 -4.31 27.08
C TRP A 327 -2.38 -4.38 28.60
N VAL A 328 -3.35 -5.15 29.08
CA VAL A 328 -3.71 -5.23 30.51
C VAL A 328 -2.71 -6.03 31.35
N TYR A 329 -2.06 -7.03 30.75
CA TYR A 329 -1.22 -7.98 31.47
C TYR A 329 0.13 -7.40 31.90
N GLY A 330 0.60 -7.75 33.09
CA GLY A 330 1.94 -7.41 33.57
C GLY A 330 3.04 -8.28 32.94
N TYR A 331 4.31 -7.97 33.23
CA TYR A 331 5.46 -8.67 32.63
C TYR A 331 5.43 -10.20 32.86
N LYS A 332 5.24 -10.66 34.11
CA LYS A 332 5.20 -12.09 34.45
C LYS A 332 4.10 -12.83 33.67
N GLU A 333 2.91 -12.25 33.65
CA GLU A 333 1.74 -12.82 32.96
C GLU A 333 1.93 -12.81 31.44
N THR A 334 2.56 -11.76 30.89
CA THR A 334 2.89 -11.69 29.45
C THR A 334 3.93 -12.73 29.05
N ALA A 335 4.93 -12.99 29.90
CA ALA A 335 5.87 -14.10 29.68
C ALA A 335 5.14 -15.46 29.71
N HIS A 336 4.20 -15.66 30.65
CA HIS A 336 3.39 -16.88 30.70
C HIS A 336 2.47 -17.05 29.47
N ILE A 337 1.87 -15.96 28.96
CA ILE A 337 1.10 -15.97 27.70
C ILE A 337 2.02 -16.36 26.52
N VAL A 338 3.26 -15.85 26.47
CA VAL A 338 4.23 -16.23 25.43
C VAL A 338 4.59 -17.71 25.50
N GLU A 339 4.85 -18.29 26.68
CA GLU A 339 5.06 -19.73 26.79
C GLU A 339 3.82 -20.52 26.34
N LYS A 340 2.59 -20.11 26.69
CA LYS A 340 1.37 -20.75 26.14
C LYS A 340 1.27 -20.64 24.62
N VAL A 341 1.76 -19.56 23.99
CA VAL A 341 1.83 -19.45 22.52
C VAL A 341 2.82 -20.45 21.94
N LEU A 342 3.98 -20.62 22.57
CA LEU A 342 5.01 -21.60 22.17
C LEU A 342 4.54 -23.05 22.36
N ASP A 343 3.82 -23.34 23.45
CA ASP A 343 3.25 -24.65 23.77
C ASP A 343 2.05 -24.99 22.88
N ALA A 344 1.25 -24.00 22.48
CA ALA A 344 0.16 -24.17 21.51
C ALA A 344 0.67 -24.33 20.06
N ASN A 345 1.88 -23.87 19.75
CA ASN A 345 2.45 -23.88 18.40
C ASN A 345 3.79 -24.67 18.32
N PRO A 346 3.85 -25.93 18.76
CA PRO A 346 5.11 -26.65 18.94
C PRO A 346 5.89 -26.85 17.63
N ALA A 347 5.19 -27.08 16.52
CA ALA A 347 5.79 -27.27 15.19
C ALA A 347 6.60 -26.07 14.69
N ILE A 348 6.34 -24.87 15.20
CA ILE A 348 6.98 -23.61 14.77
C ILE A 348 7.67 -22.89 15.94
N ARG A 349 7.92 -23.59 17.06
CA ARG A 349 8.47 -23.01 18.31
C ARG A 349 9.75 -22.21 18.07
N ASP A 350 10.65 -22.74 17.24
CA ASP A 350 11.95 -22.14 16.93
C ASP A 350 11.90 -20.95 15.94
N ASP A 351 10.77 -20.77 15.24
CA ASP A 351 10.55 -19.62 14.37
C ASP A 351 9.93 -18.44 15.14
N ILE A 352 9.33 -18.68 16.31
CA ILE A 352 8.75 -17.66 17.17
C ILE A 352 9.88 -16.97 17.96
N GLY A 353 9.99 -15.64 17.83
CA GLY A 353 11.12 -14.88 18.37
C GLY A 353 12.39 -14.97 17.54
N SER A 354 12.31 -15.36 16.25
CA SER A 354 13.46 -15.57 15.35
C SER A 354 13.69 -14.47 14.29
N ASP A 355 12.88 -13.42 14.28
CA ASP A 355 12.75 -12.40 13.21
C ASP A 355 12.16 -12.92 11.88
N ALA A 356 11.45 -14.05 11.93
CA ALA A 356 10.79 -14.71 10.80
C ALA A 356 9.86 -13.79 9.97
N GLY A 357 9.14 -12.89 10.64
CA GLY A 357 8.09 -12.06 10.04
C GLY A 357 8.51 -11.30 8.78
N VAL A 358 9.74 -10.78 8.72
CA VAL A 358 10.20 -10.01 7.54
C VAL A 358 10.38 -10.88 6.28
N ARG A 359 10.66 -12.19 6.42
CA ARG A 359 10.72 -13.13 5.29
C ARG A 359 9.33 -13.69 4.95
N LEU A 360 8.46 -13.89 5.94
CA LEU A 360 7.05 -14.22 5.70
C LEU A 360 6.36 -13.11 4.87
N MET A 361 6.72 -11.84 5.07
CA MET A 361 6.29 -10.74 4.20
C MET A 361 6.78 -10.88 2.75
N GLY A 362 8.00 -11.36 2.53
CA GLY A 362 8.49 -11.68 1.18
C GLY A 362 7.66 -12.77 0.48
N ILE A 363 7.15 -13.74 1.25
CA ILE A 363 6.25 -14.79 0.76
C ILE A 363 4.84 -14.22 0.52
N ASP A 364 4.25 -13.45 1.46
CA ASP A 364 2.91 -12.88 1.29
C ASP A 364 2.83 -11.89 0.11
N ALA A 365 3.88 -11.11 -0.13
CA ALA A 365 4.01 -10.28 -1.32
C ALA A 365 4.12 -11.09 -2.63
N GLY A 366 4.71 -12.28 -2.58
CA GLY A 366 4.77 -13.23 -3.69
C GLY A 366 3.41 -13.87 -3.99
N MET A 367 2.67 -14.25 -2.95
CA MET A 367 1.29 -14.73 -3.07
C MET A 367 0.37 -13.64 -3.62
N MET A 368 0.44 -12.41 -3.07
CA MET A 368 -0.37 -11.29 -3.54
C MET A 368 -0.08 -10.94 -5.01
N HIS A 369 1.17 -11.08 -5.49
CA HIS A 369 1.46 -10.97 -6.92
C HIS A 369 0.72 -12.05 -7.74
N ARG A 370 0.77 -13.33 -7.32
CA ARG A 370 0.04 -14.43 -8.00
C ARG A 370 -1.47 -14.17 -8.03
N VAL A 371 -2.06 -13.70 -6.93
CA VAL A 371 -3.49 -13.33 -6.84
C VAL A 371 -3.82 -12.21 -7.81
N MET A 372 -3.11 -11.08 -7.76
CA MET A 372 -3.37 -9.94 -8.65
C MET A 372 -3.22 -10.31 -10.14
N LYS A 373 -2.21 -11.13 -10.49
CA LYS A 373 -1.99 -11.57 -11.87
C LYS A 373 -3.11 -12.51 -12.35
N ALA A 374 -3.56 -13.45 -11.51
CA ALA A 374 -4.69 -14.32 -11.84
C ALA A 374 -6.01 -13.54 -11.99
N CYS A 375 -6.28 -12.59 -11.08
CA CYS A 375 -7.42 -11.69 -11.18
C CYS A 375 -7.36 -10.82 -12.47
N SER A 376 -6.18 -10.28 -12.80
CA SER A 376 -5.98 -9.50 -14.03
C SER A 376 -6.23 -10.31 -15.30
N VAL A 377 -5.75 -11.56 -15.37
CA VAL A 377 -6.05 -12.49 -16.47
C VAL A 377 -7.55 -12.83 -16.55
N ALA A 378 -8.25 -12.87 -15.42
CA ALA A 378 -9.70 -13.03 -15.35
C ALA A 378 -10.51 -11.74 -15.61
N GLY A 379 -9.84 -10.59 -15.85
CA GLY A 379 -10.50 -9.29 -16.02
C GLY A 379 -11.10 -8.71 -14.74
N ILE A 380 -10.67 -9.18 -13.57
CA ILE A 380 -11.16 -8.75 -12.25
C ILE A 380 -10.22 -7.66 -11.69
N PRO A 381 -10.68 -6.40 -11.56
CA PRO A 381 -9.91 -5.36 -10.88
C PRO A 381 -9.79 -5.69 -9.39
N VAL A 382 -8.58 -5.59 -8.84
CA VAL A 382 -8.31 -5.89 -7.42
C VAL A 382 -7.25 -4.95 -6.85
N LEU A 383 -7.41 -4.54 -5.59
CA LEU A 383 -6.49 -3.64 -4.90
C LEU A 383 -5.84 -4.36 -3.70
N PRO A 384 -4.52 -4.60 -3.67
CA PRO A 384 -3.87 -5.34 -2.60
C PRO A 384 -3.86 -4.58 -1.26
N VAL A 385 -4.05 -5.29 -0.15
CA VAL A 385 -3.97 -4.78 1.23
C VAL A 385 -3.21 -5.82 2.08
N HIS A 386 -1.89 -5.89 1.87
CA HIS A 386 -1.00 -6.87 2.52
C HIS A 386 -1.41 -8.34 2.24
N ASP A 387 -2.00 -9.02 3.23
CA ASP A 387 -2.51 -10.38 3.21
C ASP A 387 -4.02 -10.48 2.88
N SER A 388 -4.68 -9.34 2.63
CA SER A 388 -6.04 -9.23 2.10
C SER A 388 -6.09 -8.48 0.77
N VAL A 389 -7.22 -8.56 0.06
CA VAL A 389 -7.41 -7.91 -1.25
C VAL A 389 -8.80 -7.30 -1.34
N ILE A 390 -8.90 -6.05 -1.80
CA ILE A 390 -10.18 -5.39 -2.09
C ILE A 390 -10.61 -5.81 -3.49
N ALA A 391 -11.84 -6.28 -3.64
CA ALA A 391 -12.40 -6.75 -4.91
C ALA A 391 -13.89 -6.37 -5.04
N PRO A 392 -14.45 -6.29 -6.27
CA PRO A 392 -15.89 -6.13 -6.48
C PRO A 392 -16.68 -7.31 -5.89
N ASN A 393 -17.78 -7.00 -5.20
CA ASN A 393 -18.61 -7.97 -4.48
C ASN A 393 -19.13 -9.13 -5.37
N SER A 394 -19.50 -8.85 -6.62
CA SER A 394 -19.94 -9.85 -7.61
C SER A 394 -18.87 -10.88 -7.99
N LYS A 395 -17.62 -10.69 -7.55
CA LYS A 395 -16.47 -11.56 -7.83
C LYS A 395 -16.00 -12.36 -6.63
N GLU A 396 -16.69 -12.30 -5.48
CA GLU A 396 -16.29 -12.95 -4.22
C GLU A 396 -15.83 -14.40 -4.40
N GLY A 397 -16.67 -15.25 -4.99
CA GLY A 397 -16.36 -16.67 -5.18
C GLY A 397 -15.16 -16.90 -6.10
N GLN A 398 -14.95 -16.05 -7.11
CA GLN A 398 -13.82 -16.16 -8.05
C GLN A 398 -12.51 -15.72 -7.40
N VAL A 399 -12.51 -14.59 -6.70
CA VAL A 399 -11.33 -14.08 -5.98
C VAL A 399 -10.96 -15.01 -4.82
N THR A 400 -11.93 -15.51 -4.06
CA THR A 400 -11.71 -16.45 -2.97
C THR A 400 -11.17 -17.80 -3.46
N ALA A 401 -11.62 -18.29 -4.63
CA ALA A 401 -11.05 -19.47 -5.28
C ALA A 401 -9.60 -19.24 -5.71
N ILE A 402 -9.31 -18.11 -6.38
CA ILE A 402 -7.94 -17.72 -6.78
C ILE A 402 -7.01 -17.63 -5.57
N MET A 403 -7.44 -16.98 -4.48
CA MET A 403 -6.67 -16.92 -3.22
C MET A 403 -6.42 -18.32 -2.65
N SER A 404 -7.45 -19.18 -2.62
CA SER A 404 -7.33 -20.55 -2.10
C SER A 404 -6.37 -21.42 -2.93
N GLU A 405 -6.39 -21.29 -4.25
CA GLU A 405 -5.44 -21.97 -5.16
C GLU A 405 -4.01 -21.48 -4.92
N VAL A 406 -3.80 -20.16 -4.84
CA VAL A 406 -2.48 -19.56 -4.56
C VAL A 406 -1.94 -20.02 -3.20
N LEU A 407 -2.77 -20.05 -2.15
CA LEU A 407 -2.38 -20.57 -0.84
C LEU A 407 -2.02 -22.06 -0.92
N SER A 408 -2.84 -22.88 -1.58
CA SER A 408 -2.61 -24.33 -1.72
C SER A 408 -1.29 -24.63 -2.45
N VAL A 409 -1.03 -23.95 -3.57
CA VAL A 409 0.23 -24.08 -4.33
C VAL A 409 1.41 -23.59 -3.51
N THR A 410 1.32 -22.44 -2.82
CA THR A 410 2.43 -21.93 -2.00
C THR A 410 2.71 -22.83 -0.79
N VAL A 411 1.69 -23.36 -0.11
CA VAL A 411 1.87 -24.38 0.95
C VAL A 411 2.56 -25.63 0.38
N SER A 412 2.13 -26.10 -0.80
CA SER A 412 2.75 -27.26 -1.46
C SER A 412 4.21 -27.01 -1.87
N GLU A 413 4.55 -25.80 -2.32
CA GLU A 413 5.94 -25.40 -2.61
C GLU A 413 6.79 -25.38 -1.34
N LEU A 414 6.30 -24.77 -0.25
CA LEU A 414 7.03 -24.65 1.01
C LEU A 414 7.23 -26.01 1.69
N SER A 415 6.22 -26.89 1.71
CA SER A 415 6.37 -28.23 2.29
C SER A 415 7.24 -29.19 1.45
N LYS A 416 7.45 -28.91 0.16
CA LYS A 416 8.48 -29.59 -0.66
C LYS A 416 9.90 -29.07 -0.39
N MET A 417 10.02 -27.85 0.14
CA MET A 417 11.28 -27.28 0.63
C MET A 417 11.57 -27.67 2.09
N GLY A 418 10.57 -28.15 2.82
CA GLY A 418 10.68 -28.50 4.24
C GLY A 418 11.46 -29.78 4.50
N SER A 419 12.64 -29.62 5.10
CA SER A 419 13.25 -30.60 6.00
C SER A 419 13.61 -29.88 7.30
N ASP A 420 13.92 -30.62 8.38
CA ASP A 420 14.20 -30.03 9.70
C ASP A 420 15.35 -29.00 9.70
N GLU A 421 16.25 -29.09 8.73
CA GLU A 421 17.39 -28.17 8.55
C GLU A 421 17.03 -26.84 7.86
N VAL A 422 15.87 -26.74 7.20
CA VAL A 422 15.51 -25.56 6.37
C VAL A 422 14.93 -24.44 7.24
N SER A 423 15.84 -23.73 7.91
CA SER A 423 15.51 -22.48 8.58
C SER A 423 14.90 -21.47 7.60
N ILE A 424 13.83 -20.79 8.03
CA ILE A 424 13.20 -19.68 7.28
C ILE A 424 14.21 -18.62 6.80
N LYS A 425 15.33 -18.46 7.52
CA LYS A 425 16.45 -17.55 7.18
C LYS A 425 17.08 -17.81 5.82
N ASN A 426 16.86 -18.98 5.22
CA ASN A 426 17.36 -19.40 3.91
C ASN A 426 16.31 -19.33 2.79
N VAL A 427 15.03 -19.07 3.10
CA VAL A 427 13.94 -19.05 2.12
C VAL A 427 14.04 -17.81 1.23
N ARG A 428 14.17 -18.03 -0.08
CA ARG A 428 14.30 -16.98 -1.10
C ARG A 428 12.96 -16.56 -1.70
N TYR A 429 12.92 -15.39 -2.33
CA TYR A 429 11.72 -14.90 -3.02
C TYR A 429 11.31 -15.82 -4.20
N MET A 430 10.17 -16.49 -4.05
CA MET A 430 9.56 -17.39 -5.06
C MET A 430 8.80 -16.60 -6.17
N GLY A 431 9.38 -15.48 -6.62
CA GLY A 431 8.78 -14.50 -7.52
C GLY A 431 8.52 -15.02 -8.93
N GLY A 432 7.25 -15.28 -9.24
CA GLY A 432 6.74 -15.53 -10.60
C GLY A 432 7.31 -16.73 -11.36
N ARG A 433 8.17 -17.56 -10.75
CA ARG A 433 8.90 -18.65 -11.44
C ARG A 433 8.00 -19.83 -11.83
N GLY A 434 6.87 -20.01 -11.14
CA GLY A 434 5.84 -20.99 -11.49
C GLY A 434 4.78 -20.38 -12.42
N ARG A 435 4.58 -20.98 -13.59
CA ARG A 435 3.40 -20.72 -14.42
C ARG A 435 2.21 -21.43 -13.78
N MET A 436 1.44 -20.73 -12.95
CA MET A 436 0.13 -21.24 -12.54
C MET A 436 -0.77 -21.24 -13.77
N GLU A 437 -1.03 -22.43 -14.31
CA GLU A 437 -2.15 -22.66 -15.23
C GLU A 437 -3.42 -22.72 -14.37
N VAL A 438 -3.79 -21.55 -13.84
CA VAL A 438 -5.02 -21.32 -13.06
C VAL A 438 -6.15 -21.89 -13.88
N SER A 439 -6.72 -22.96 -13.37
CA SER A 439 -7.79 -23.66 -14.04
C SER A 439 -9.07 -22.88 -13.84
N VAL A 440 -9.24 -21.81 -14.62
CA VAL A 440 -10.46 -21.01 -14.73
C VAL A 440 -11.54 -21.93 -15.28
N GLY A 441 -12.13 -22.72 -14.38
CA GLY A 441 -13.17 -23.68 -14.68
C GLY A 441 -14.27 -22.93 -15.41
N THR A 442 -14.65 -23.43 -16.58
CA THR A 442 -15.71 -22.82 -17.37
C THR A 442 -16.98 -22.87 -16.54
N VAL A 443 -17.30 -21.73 -15.90
CA VAL A 443 -18.60 -21.53 -15.25
C VAL A 443 -19.62 -21.77 -16.35
N LEU A 444 -20.36 -22.87 -16.23
CA LEU A 444 -21.40 -23.23 -17.16
C LEU A 444 -22.40 -22.07 -17.16
N THR A 445 -22.36 -21.26 -18.22
CA THR A 445 -23.31 -20.18 -18.43
C THR A 445 -24.71 -20.79 -18.33
N PRO A 446 -25.55 -20.42 -17.34
CA PRO A 446 -26.88 -20.97 -17.25
C PRO A 446 -27.60 -20.64 -18.55
N LYS A 447 -27.99 -21.68 -19.30
CA LYS A 447 -28.77 -21.51 -20.52
C LYS A 447 -30.09 -20.85 -20.10
N ALA A 448 -30.30 -19.61 -20.53
CA ALA A 448 -31.49 -18.86 -20.17
C ALA A 448 -32.73 -19.55 -20.76
N GLU A 449 -33.58 -20.07 -19.88
CA GLU A 449 -34.96 -20.49 -20.18
C GLU A 449 -35.91 -19.62 -19.35
N PRO A 450 -37.09 -19.25 -19.89
CA PRO A 450 -37.91 -18.18 -19.34
C PRO A 450 -38.67 -18.59 -18.08
N ALA A 451 -38.88 -17.63 -17.17
CA ALA A 451 -39.57 -17.86 -15.91
C ALA A 451 -41.11 -17.90 -16.06
N ALA A 452 -41.73 -18.88 -15.41
CA ALA A 452 -43.17 -18.96 -15.12
C ALA A 452 -43.38 -19.60 -13.72
N PRO A 453 -44.51 -19.39 -13.03
CA PRO A 453 -44.46 -19.14 -11.58
C PRO A 453 -44.88 -20.28 -10.64
N SER A 454 -44.84 -19.94 -9.35
CA SER A 454 -44.98 -20.75 -8.14
C SER A 454 -46.22 -21.64 -7.99
N SER A 455 -46.02 -22.81 -7.37
CA SER A 455 -46.96 -23.38 -6.39
C SER A 455 -46.24 -24.35 -5.42
N GLY A 456 -46.92 -24.71 -4.33
CA GLY A 456 -46.55 -25.70 -3.30
C GLY A 456 -47.61 -25.69 -2.19
N PRO A 457 -47.43 -26.38 -1.04
CA PRO A 457 -46.51 -27.47 -0.71
C PRO A 457 -47.28 -28.82 -0.57
N VAL A 458 -46.67 -29.91 -0.03
CA VAL A 458 -47.25 -30.88 0.95
C VAL A 458 -46.42 -32.19 1.10
N ALA A 459 -46.23 -32.61 2.37
CA ALA A 459 -45.99 -33.96 2.95
C ALA A 459 -44.99 -35.01 2.38
N SER A 460 -43.96 -35.31 3.21
CA SER A 460 -43.47 -36.63 3.69
C SER A 460 -43.41 -37.89 2.80
N SER A 461 -42.27 -38.61 2.82
CA SER A 461 -42.03 -39.77 3.73
C SER A 461 -40.81 -40.66 3.36
N SER A 462 -40.25 -41.34 4.37
CA SER A 462 -39.47 -42.62 4.35
C SER A 462 -38.28 -42.87 3.39
N GLU A 463 -37.10 -43.05 4.01
CA GLU A 463 -36.04 -44.02 3.65
C GLU A 463 -36.57 -45.46 3.37
N PRO A 464 -35.88 -46.35 2.61
CA PRO A 464 -34.52 -46.86 2.96
C PRO A 464 -33.62 -47.38 1.80
N GLY A 465 -32.40 -47.88 2.15
CA GLY A 465 -31.88 -49.11 1.49
C GLY A 465 -30.48 -49.14 0.84
N LEU A 466 -29.41 -49.01 1.64
CA LEU A 466 -28.12 -49.75 1.58
C LEU A 466 -27.60 -50.45 0.28
N SER A 467 -26.32 -50.16 -0.03
CA SER A 467 -25.29 -51.10 -0.55
C SER A 467 -25.21 -51.35 -2.10
N PRO A 468 -24.16 -52.01 -2.66
CA PRO A 468 -23.05 -51.26 -3.28
C PRO A 468 -22.52 -51.83 -4.63
N SER A 469 -21.33 -51.37 -5.06
CA SER A 469 -20.57 -51.80 -6.27
C SER A 469 -21.10 -51.23 -7.61
N GLY A 470 -20.29 -50.91 -8.63
CA GLY A 470 -18.82 -50.83 -8.68
C GLY A 470 -18.27 -50.80 -10.12
N THR A 471 -16.96 -50.52 -10.24
CA THR A 471 -16.08 -50.85 -11.39
C THR A 471 -16.10 -49.98 -12.67
N GLU A 472 -14.88 -49.87 -13.25
CA GLU A 472 -14.48 -49.45 -14.61
C GLU A 472 -14.53 -47.98 -15.07
N VAL A 473 -13.34 -47.38 -15.09
CA VAL A 473 -12.94 -46.26 -15.97
C VAL A 473 -12.60 -46.80 -17.35
N ARG A 474 -13.10 -46.18 -18.43
CA ARG A 474 -12.60 -46.40 -19.80
C ARG A 474 -12.30 -45.07 -20.50
N PHE A 475 -11.08 -44.93 -21.01
CA PHE A 475 -10.67 -43.82 -21.86
C PHE A 475 -10.95 -44.14 -23.34
N HIS A 476 -11.46 -43.15 -24.09
CA HIS A 476 -11.39 -43.15 -25.56
C HIS A 476 -10.91 -41.77 -26.05
N PRO A 477 -9.88 -41.70 -26.92
CA PRO A 477 -9.38 -40.44 -27.46
C PRO A 477 -10.25 -39.96 -28.63
N VAL A 478 -10.51 -38.65 -28.71
CA VAL A 478 -11.20 -38.03 -29.84
C VAL A 478 -10.32 -36.93 -30.45
N VAL A 479 -9.74 -37.23 -31.61
CA VAL A 479 -9.09 -36.22 -32.47
C VAL A 479 -10.17 -35.37 -33.16
N ARG A 480 -9.98 -34.05 -33.25
CA ARG A 480 -10.75 -33.17 -34.14
C ARG A 480 -9.83 -32.21 -34.92
N PRO A 481 -10.13 -31.92 -36.20
CA PRO A 481 -9.29 -31.10 -37.08
C PRO A 481 -9.63 -29.59 -37.03
N LEU A 482 -8.74 -28.77 -37.59
CA LEU A 482 -8.94 -27.31 -37.74
C LEU A 482 -9.90 -26.95 -38.90
N PRO A 483 -10.70 -25.86 -38.77
CA PRO A 483 -11.44 -25.25 -39.87
C PRO A 483 -10.63 -24.18 -40.66
N PRO A 484 -10.98 -23.88 -41.93
CA PRO A 484 -10.22 -23.01 -42.83
C PRO A 484 -10.63 -21.52 -42.84
N ARG A 485 -9.98 -20.72 -43.70
CA ARG A 485 -10.18 -19.26 -43.92
C ARG A 485 -11.19 -18.95 -45.08
N PRO A 486 -11.67 -17.70 -45.23
CA PRO A 486 -13.01 -17.43 -45.78
C PRO A 486 -13.12 -17.05 -47.28
N GLY A 487 -14.33 -17.22 -47.84
CA GLY A 487 -14.80 -16.69 -49.12
C GLY A 487 -16.32 -16.87 -49.31
N SER A 488 -17.00 -15.89 -49.92
CA SER A 488 -18.48 -15.80 -50.11
C SER A 488 -18.95 -16.51 -51.42
N PRO A 489 -20.28 -16.73 -51.74
CA PRO A 489 -21.46 -15.87 -51.52
C PRO A 489 -22.78 -16.58 -51.04
N ARG A 490 -23.93 -15.87 -51.05
CA ARG A 490 -25.28 -16.28 -50.58
C ARG A 490 -26.30 -16.50 -51.71
N PRO A 491 -27.36 -17.32 -51.49
CA PRO A 491 -28.77 -16.88 -51.53
C PRO A 491 -29.66 -17.59 -50.44
N SER A 492 -31.00 -17.53 -50.38
CA SER A 492 -31.96 -16.39 -50.37
C SER A 492 -33.42 -16.86 -50.07
N VAL A 493 -34.04 -16.40 -48.96
CA VAL A 493 -35.50 -16.14 -48.71
C VAL A 493 -36.58 -17.27 -48.77
N VAL A 494 -37.55 -17.28 -47.83
CA VAL A 494 -39.06 -17.43 -47.98
C VAL A 494 -39.78 -17.68 -46.61
N ALA A 495 -41.04 -17.25 -46.47
CA ALA A 495 -41.99 -17.36 -45.31
C ALA A 495 -43.46 -17.17 -45.83
N PRO A 496 -44.60 -17.16 -45.06
CA PRO A 496 -44.87 -17.24 -43.61
C PRO A 496 -45.82 -18.47 -43.28
N PRO A 497 -47.09 -18.49 -42.76
CA PRO A 497 -48.00 -17.54 -42.05
C PRO A 497 -48.91 -18.06 -40.87
N ALA A 498 -49.34 -17.12 -40.00
CA ALA A 498 -50.68 -16.93 -39.37
C ALA A 498 -51.25 -17.83 -38.21
N GLU A 499 -52.26 -17.27 -37.51
CA GLU A 499 -52.83 -17.61 -36.17
C GLU A 499 -54.28 -18.19 -36.22
N PRO A 500 -54.95 -18.46 -35.07
CA PRO A 500 -55.96 -17.49 -34.56
C PRO A 500 -56.10 -17.37 -33.01
N VAL A 501 -57.07 -16.54 -32.56
CA VAL A 501 -57.21 -15.89 -31.23
C VAL A 501 -58.43 -16.38 -30.41
N ALA A 502 -58.39 -16.35 -29.05
CA ALA A 502 -59.60 -16.25 -28.20
C ALA A 502 -59.39 -15.81 -26.71
N PHE A 503 -59.90 -14.60 -26.35
CA PHE A 503 -60.58 -14.14 -25.11
C PHE A 503 -60.06 -14.40 -23.65
N SER A 504 -60.58 -13.57 -22.72
CA SER A 504 -60.20 -13.48 -21.30
C SER A 504 -61.36 -12.95 -20.40
N PRO A 505 -61.49 -13.36 -19.13
CA PRO A 505 -62.43 -12.78 -18.14
C PRO A 505 -61.75 -11.99 -16.97
N ALA A 506 -62.58 -11.42 -16.08
CA ALA A 506 -62.25 -10.32 -15.14
C ALA A 506 -61.77 -10.77 -13.72
N PRO A 507 -61.30 -9.84 -12.83
CA PRO A 507 -60.52 -10.18 -11.62
C PRO A 507 -61.32 -10.34 -10.32
N VAL A 508 -60.63 -10.77 -9.25
CA VAL A 508 -61.15 -10.96 -7.86
C VAL A 508 -60.16 -10.36 -6.85
N GLU A 509 -60.67 -9.83 -5.72
CA GLU A 509 -59.90 -9.12 -4.69
C GLU A 509 -59.05 -10.02 -3.76
N PRO A 510 -57.96 -9.48 -3.15
CA PRO A 510 -57.16 -10.16 -2.12
C PRO A 510 -57.71 -9.99 -0.69
N PRO A 511 -57.49 -10.95 0.23
CA PRO A 511 -57.99 -10.91 1.61
C PRO A 511 -57.13 -10.07 2.59
N PRO A 512 -57.67 -9.70 3.77
CA PRO A 512 -57.01 -8.80 4.73
C PRO A 512 -55.93 -9.45 5.63
N PRO A 513 -55.04 -8.64 6.25
CA PRO A 513 -53.95 -9.11 7.11
C PRO A 513 -54.39 -9.58 8.52
N PRO A 514 -53.58 -10.41 9.21
CA PRO A 514 -53.92 -11.01 10.51
C PRO A 514 -53.74 -10.06 11.72
N ALA A 515 -54.32 -10.46 12.86
CA ALA A 515 -54.48 -9.64 14.06
C ALA A 515 -53.25 -9.55 14.98
N VAL A 516 -53.23 -8.49 15.81
CA VAL A 516 -52.16 -8.14 16.76
C VAL A 516 -52.42 -8.72 18.16
N VAL A 517 -51.38 -9.20 18.83
CA VAL A 517 -51.42 -9.69 20.23
C VAL A 517 -51.12 -8.54 21.21
N PRO A 518 -51.90 -8.37 22.30
CA PRO A 518 -51.72 -7.25 23.23
C PRO A 518 -50.51 -7.43 24.18
N VAL A 519 -49.87 -6.32 24.55
CA VAL A 519 -48.72 -6.25 25.47
C VAL A 519 -49.17 -5.87 26.90
N PRO A 520 -48.65 -6.49 27.98
CA PRO A 520 -49.03 -6.17 29.35
C PRO A 520 -48.70 -4.72 29.79
N ALA A 521 -49.65 -4.08 30.49
CA ALA A 521 -49.65 -2.65 30.81
C ALA A 521 -48.47 -2.13 31.66
N PHE A 522 -47.72 -2.99 32.34
CA PHE A 522 -46.54 -2.61 33.15
C PHE A 522 -45.39 -2.01 32.31
N LEU A 523 -45.29 -2.36 31.02
CA LEU A 523 -44.24 -1.87 30.12
C LEU A 523 -44.43 -0.43 29.60
N LEU A 524 -45.50 0.26 29.99
CA LEU A 524 -45.80 1.63 29.54
C LEU A 524 -45.16 2.74 30.40
N ALA A 525 -44.55 2.40 31.54
CA ALA A 525 -44.14 3.37 32.57
C ALA A 525 -42.76 4.05 32.36
N LEU A 526 -42.08 3.83 31.21
CA LEU A 526 -40.72 4.33 30.95
C LEU A 526 -40.58 4.99 29.56
N ARG A 527 -41.50 5.89 29.20
CA ARG A 527 -41.34 6.81 28.05
C ARG A 527 -41.16 8.26 28.53
N PRO A 528 -40.18 9.02 27.98
CA PRO A 528 -40.12 10.46 28.18
C PRO A 528 -41.30 11.16 27.47
N ALA A 529 -41.57 12.41 27.86
CA ALA A 529 -42.63 13.23 27.28
C ALA A 529 -42.32 13.63 25.81
N PRO A 530 -43.35 13.86 24.97
CA PRO A 530 -43.16 14.28 23.59
C PRO A 530 -42.72 15.76 23.48
N GLU A 531 -41.90 16.05 22.48
CA GLU A 531 -41.57 17.41 22.05
C GLU A 531 -42.68 18.00 21.14
N PRO A 532 -42.83 19.34 21.06
CA PRO A 532 -43.85 19.98 20.23
C PRO A 532 -43.55 19.92 18.72
N GLU A 533 -44.60 19.87 17.90
CA GLU A 533 -44.48 19.75 16.44
C GLU A 533 -43.89 21.01 15.75
N PRO A 534 -43.10 20.84 14.67
CA PRO A 534 -42.63 21.95 13.83
C PRO A 534 -43.71 22.45 12.86
N ALA A 535 -43.65 23.74 12.52
CA ALA A 535 -44.58 24.37 11.57
C ALA A 535 -44.40 23.87 10.11
N PRO A 536 -45.47 23.87 9.29
CA PRO A 536 -45.41 23.36 7.91
C PRO A 536 -44.59 24.24 6.97
N SER A 537 -43.93 23.59 6.00
CA SER A 537 -43.17 24.23 4.91
C SER A 537 -44.04 24.43 3.65
N PRO A 538 -43.74 25.42 2.79
CA PRO A 538 -44.58 25.78 1.64
C PRO A 538 -44.50 24.80 0.46
N GLU A 539 -45.52 24.83 -0.40
CA GLU A 539 -45.72 23.92 -1.53
C GLU A 539 -44.76 24.15 -2.72
N PRO A 540 -44.45 23.11 -3.52
CA PRO A 540 -43.64 23.22 -4.73
C PRO A 540 -44.47 23.63 -5.98
N PRO A 541 -43.88 24.37 -6.95
CA PRO A 541 -44.54 24.69 -8.23
C PRO A 541 -44.64 23.46 -9.17
N PRO A 542 -45.60 23.47 -10.13
CA PRO A 542 -45.97 22.27 -10.89
C PRO A 542 -44.99 21.87 -12.02
N SER A 543 -44.97 20.58 -12.31
CA SER A 543 -44.18 19.95 -13.38
C SER A 543 -44.81 20.11 -14.77
N LEU A 544 -43.97 20.19 -15.81
CA LEU A 544 -44.37 20.15 -17.22
C LEU A 544 -43.61 19.07 -18.00
N ALA A 545 -44.29 18.49 -18.98
CA ALA A 545 -43.89 17.27 -19.70
C ALA A 545 -42.69 17.49 -20.67
N PRO A 546 -41.95 16.42 -21.05
CA PRO A 546 -40.61 16.54 -21.64
C PRO A 546 -40.59 16.86 -23.14
N SER A 547 -39.46 17.41 -23.61
CA SER A 547 -39.16 17.59 -25.04
C SER A 547 -37.78 17.00 -25.41
N ARG A 548 -37.58 16.72 -26.71
CA ARG A 548 -36.51 15.85 -27.23
C ARG A 548 -35.13 16.56 -27.34
N PRO A 549 -34.01 15.81 -27.26
CA PRO A 549 -32.66 16.39 -27.37
C PRO A 549 -32.36 16.96 -28.76
N ARG A 550 -31.41 17.91 -28.81
CA ARG A 550 -30.75 18.40 -30.04
C ARG A 550 -29.22 18.43 -29.87
N PRO A 551 -28.44 18.32 -30.97
CA PRO A 551 -27.04 17.90 -30.92
C PRO A 551 -26.02 19.05 -30.80
N SER A 552 -24.75 18.65 -30.70
CA SER A 552 -23.55 19.48 -30.55
C SER A 552 -23.36 20.61 -31.57
N LEU A 553 -22.85 21.75 -31.11
CA LEU A 553 -22.40 22.87 -31.94
C LEU A 553 -21.12 22.52 -32.71
N ALA A 554 -21.29 22.09 -33.96
CA ALA A 554 -20.19 21.90 -34.91
C ALA A 554 -20.62 22.26 -36.35
N PHE A 555 -20.97 23.53 -36.61
CA PHE A 555 -21.00 24.14 -37.96
C PHE A 555 -21.28 25.65 -37.89
N LEU A 556 -20.24 26.51 -38.02
CA LEU A 556 -20.44 27.94 -38.33
C LEU A 556 -19.15 28.66 -38.83
N ALA A 557 -18.56 28.18 -39.94
CA ALA A 557 -17.57 28.95 -40.71
C ALA A 557 -17.45 28.43 -42.15
N ARG A 558 -18.01 29.15 -43.14
CA ARG A 558 -17.76 28.89 -44.56
C ARG A 558 -18.06 30.12 -45.42
N SER A 559 -17.04 30.90 -45.79
CA SER A 559 -17.07 31.87 -46.91
C SER A 559 -15.68 32.44 -47.22
N LEU A 560 -15.06 31.92 -48.30
CA LEU A 560 -14.05 32.58 -49.17
C LEU A 560 -12.68 32.99 -48.56
N PRO A 561 -11.63 33.22 -49.38
CA PRO A 561 -11.19 32.49 -50.59
C PRO A 561 -9.75 31.93 -50.40
N PRO A 562 -9.18 31.14 -51.36
CA PRO A 562 -7.87 30.51 -51.18
C PRO A 562 -6.66 31.40 -51.57
N ALA A 563 -5.47 30.98 -51.13
CA ALA A 563 -4.16 31.43 -51.62
C ALA A 563 -3.25 30.20 -51.83
N ASP A 564 -2.21 30.35 -52.67
CA ASP A 564 -1.63 29.22 -53.42
C ASP A 564 -0.46 28.44 -52.78
N ALA A 565 -0.37 27.17 -53.21
CA ALA A 565 0.88 26.40 -53.46
C ALA A 565 1.78 25.95 -52.27
N PRO A 566 2.64 24.92 -52.47
CA PRO A 566 2.51 23.74 -53.35
C PRO A 566 2.92 22.39 -52.70
N SER A 567 2.57 21.30 -53.40
CA SER A 567 3.24 19.97 -53.47
C SER A 567 4.05 19.42 -52.28
N ASP A 568 3.54 18.32 -51.72
CA ASP A 568 4.30 17.28 -51.00
C ASP A 568 5.34 16.59 -51.92
N PRO A 569 6.49 16.11 -51.39
CA PRO A 569 6.89 14.74 -51.74
C PRO A 569 7.55 13.90 -50.62
N ALA A 570 6.88 12.78 -50.34
CA ALA A 570 7.43 11.43 -50.08
C ALA A 570 8.04 11.10 -48.68
N PRO A 571 7.80 9.87 -48.16
CA PRO A 571 8.24 9.46 -46.83
C PRO A 571 9.67 8.89 -46.81
N LEU A 572 10.45 9.26 -45.79
CA LEU A 572 11.74 8.63 -45.48
C LEU A 572 11.63 7.57 -44.37
N ARG A 573 12.51 6.57 -44.45
CA ARG A 573 12.49 5.34 -43.65
C ARG A 573 12.95 5.56 -42.19
N PRO A 574 12.49 4.75 -41.22
CA PRO A 574 13.00 4.80 -39.86
C PRO A 574 14.49 4.41 -39.81
N VAL A 575 15.29 5.19 -39.09
CA VAL A 575 16.73 4.95 -38.87
C VAL A 575 16.92 4.19 -37.55
N THR A 576 17.51 2.99 -37.64
CA THR A 576 17.95 2.20 -36.49
C THR A 576 19.29 2.70 -35.95
N TYR A 577 19.37 3.03 -34.66
CA TYR A 577 20.63 3.38 -34.00
C TYR A 577 21.31 2.14 -33.39
N PRO A 578 22.63 1.94 -33.58
CA PRO A 578 23.39 0.90 -32.90
C PRO A 578 23.70 1.27 -31.43
N PRO A 579 23.98 0.28 -30.55
CA PRO A 579 24.32 0.53 -29.15
C PRO A 579 25.65 1.26 -28.99
N ARG A 580 25.79 2.09 -27.95
CA ARG A 580 27.06 2.76 -27.61
C ARG A 580 27.95 1.89 -26.73
N HIS A 581 29.24 1.91 -27.01
CA HIS A 581 30.27 1.16 -26.29
C HIS A 581 30.62 1.77 -24.92
N ALA A 582 31.22 0.95 -24.05
CA ALA A 582 31.76 1.36 -22.75
C ALA A 582 32.99 2.29 -22.90
N PRO A 583 33.28 3.16 -21.92
CA PRO A 583 34.45 4.03 -21.93
C PRO A 583 35.74 3.24 -21.70
N VAL A 584 36.75 3.49 -22.54
CA VAL A 584 38.11 2.93 -22.42
C VAL A 584 38.97 3.86 -21.55
N SER A 585 39.87 3.28 -20.75
CA SER A 585 40.84 4.03 -19.94
C SER A 585 41.90 4.69 -20.81
N LEU A 586 42.30 5.92 -20.45
CA LEU A 586 43.41 6.64 -21.08
C LEU A 586 44.33 7.21 -20.01
N ALA A 587 45.64 7.10 -20.24
CA ALA A 587 46.68 7.41 -19.27
C ALA A 587 47.49 8.65 -19.65
N VAL A 588 48.04 9.28 -18.62
CA VAL A 588 49.25 10.12 -18.53
C VAL A 588 49.88 10.59 -19.85
N VAL A 589 49.93 11.92 -20.01
CA VAL A 589 51.09 12.63 -20.56
C VAL A 589 51.47 13.73 -19.55
N ASP A 590 52.77 14.00 -19.43
CA ASP A 590 53.39 14.94 -18.48
C ASP A 590 53.74 16.27 -19.17
N ASP A 591 53.97 17.34 -18.40
CA ASP A 591 54.88 18.46 -18.73
C ASP A 591 54.85 19.61 -17.68
N GLY A 592 56.04 20.12 -17.31
CA GLY A 592 56.22 21.50 -16.86
C GLY A 592 56.25 21.81 -15.34
N ARG A 593 57.44 21.79 -14.74
CA ARG A 593 57.80 22.58 -13.54
C ARG A 593 58.65 23.81 -13.93
N PRO A 594 58.70 24.84 -13.08
CA PRO A 594 59.88 25.08 -12.24
C PRO A 594 59.53 24.97 -10.74
N GLU A 595 60.31 24.28 -9.90
CA GLU A 595 61.64 24.64 -9.36
C GLU A 595 61.62 25.76 -8.31
N ASP A 596 61.61 25.35 -7.03
CA ASP A 596 62.51 25.89 -6.01
C ASP A 596 62.70 24.83 -4.89
N ALA A 597 63.82 24.88 -4.16
CA ALA A 597 64.31 23.85 -3.22
C ALA A 597 64.32 24.36 -1.74
N PRO A 598 64.67 23.57 -0.68
CA PRO A 598 65.22 22.21 -0.65
C PRO A 598 64.54 21.22 0.34
N GLU A 599 65.13 20.03 0.49
CA GLU A 599 64.65 18.90 1.31
C GLU A 599 64.99 19.00 2.81
N VAL A 600 64.18 18.32 3.65
CA VAL A 600 64.66 17.64 4.87
C VAL A 600 63.98 16.26 4.98
N LEU A 601 64.77 15.20 5.10
CA LEU A 601 64.30 13.81 5.21
C LEU A 601 63.98 13.42 6.66
N PHE A 602 62.87 12.68 6.84
CA PHE A 602 62.58 11.89 8.05
C PHE A 602 62.03 10.50 7.68
N PRO A 603 62.27 9.45 8.50
CA PRO A 603 62.07 8.05 8.11
C PRO A 603 60.60 7.60 8.04
N PRO A 604 60.29 6.49 7.33
CA PRO A 604 58.93 6.07 7.05
C PRO A 604 58.20 5.51 8.28
N VAL A 605 56.99 6.02 8.54
CA VAL A 605 56.07 5.48 9.56
C VAL A 605 55.11 4.47 8.94
N GLU A 606 55.12 3.23 9.43
CA GLU A 606 54.18 2.19 8.98
C GLU A 606 52.70 2.62 9.13
N ARG A 607 51.97 2.67 8.02
CA ARG A 607 50.50 2.85 8.03
C ARG A 607 49.75 1.57 8.42
N LYS A 608 49.95 1.07 9.64
CA LYS A 608 49.04 0.08 10.25
C LYS A 608 47.70 0.76 10.60
N GLY A 609 46.81 0.75 9.60
CA GLY A 609 45.52 1.43 9.61
C GLY A 609 44.55 0.94 10.69
N LEU A 610 43.44 1.68 10.84
CA LEU A 610 42.47 1.54 11.93
C LEU A 610 41.96 0.09 12.14
N LEU A 611 41.75 -0.64 11.03
CA LEU A 611 41.35 -2.05 11.03
C LEU A 611 42.31 -2.97 11.79
N GLY A 612 43.63 -2.73 11.73
CA GLY A 612 44.61 -3.52 12.49
C GLY A 612 44.51 -3.30 14.01
N ARG A 613 44.17 -2.08 14.43
CA ARG A 613 43.95 -1.75 15.85
C ARG A 613 42.65 -2.35 16.37
N LEU A 614 41.58 -2.31 15.55
CA LEU A 614 40.30 -2.95 15.85
C LEU A 614 40.42 -4.48 15.91
N ALA A 615 41.20 -5.11 15.02
CA ALA A 615 41.46 -6.55 15.06
C ALA A 615 42.27 -6.96 16.31
N ALA A 616 43.19 -6.12 16.78
CA ALA A 616 43.91 -6.33 18.04
C ALA A 616 42.97 -6.20 19.27
N GLN A 617 42.11 -5.17 19.31
CA GLN A 617 41.10 -5.03 20.36
C GLN A 617 40.10 -6.20 20.38
N ALA A 618 39.65 -6.67 19.22
CA ALA A 618 38.76 -7.83 19.12
C ALA A 618 39.41 -9.14 19.62
N ARG A 619 40.74 -9.27 19.55
CA ARG A 619 41.48 -10.37 20.17
C ARG A 619 41.64 -10.20 21.69
N ALA A 620 41.86 -8.97 22.17
CA ALA A 620 41.95 -8.68 23.61
C ALA A 620 40.64 -8.92 24.36
N MET A 621 39.47 -8.77 23.71
CA MET A 621 38.16 -9.03 24.31
C MET A 621 37.77 -10.53 24.37
N ARG A 622 38.70 -11.46 24.14
CA ARG A 622 38.51 -12.90 24.39
C ARG A 622 39.15 -13.40 25.70
N ASP A 623 39.79 -12.52 26.46
CA ASP A 623 40.47 -12.85 27.72
C ASP A 623 39.59 -12.41 28.93
N PRO A 624 39.21 -13.30 29.87
CA PRO A 624 38.27 -12.97 30.95
C PRO A 624 38.66 -11.75 31.82
N VAL A 625 39.95 -11.47 31.95
CA VAL A 625 40.46 -10.33 32.74
C VAL A 625 40.08 -8.99 32.10
N GLY A 626 39.95 -8.94 30.76
CA GLY A 626 39.62 -7.70 30.02
C GLY A 626 38.19 -7.20 30.26
N ALA A 627 37.23 -8.10 30.49
CA ALA A 627 35.83 -7.74 30.71
C ALA A 627 35.62 -6.96 32.01
N ALA A 628 36.18 -7.44 33.12
CA ALA A 628 36.06 -6.78 34.43
C ALA A 628 36.66 -5.36 34.43
N ALA A 629 37.77 -5.15 33.71
CA ALA A 629 38.37 -3.82 33.55
C ALA A 629 37.51 -2.86 32.70
N ALA A 630 36.78 -3.39 31.71
CA ALA A 630 35.84 -2.60 30.91
C ALA A 630 34.61 -2.18 31.74
N ASP A 631 34.03 -3.10 32.51
CA ASP A 631 32.87 -2.81 33.37
C ASP A 631 33.21 -1.81 34.48
N ALA A 632 34.37 -1.94 35.13
CA ALA A 632 34.85 -0.97 36.13
C ALA A 632 34.96 0.44 35.53
N ARG A 633 35.56 0.58 34.35
CA ARG A 633 35.70 1.86 33.64
C ARG A 633 34.35 2.42 33.16
N MET A 634 33.39 1.56 32.83
CA MET A 634 32.03 1.98 32.50
C MET A 634 31.22 2.38 33.75
N ALA A 635 31.53 1.83 34.92
CA ALA A 635 30.98 2.30 36.20
C ALA A 635 31.51 3.69 36.57
N GLU A 636 32.81 3.96 36.40
CA GLU A 636 33.40 5.30 36.59
C GLU A 636 32.75 6.35 35.66
N LEU A 637 32.61 6.04 34.37
CA LEU A 637 31.99 6.97 33.40
C LEU A 637 30.52 7.26 33.74
N LYS A 638 29.76 6.26 34.22
CA LYS A 638 28.39 6.46 34.74
C LYS A 638 28.39 7.36 35.98
N ALA A 639 29.31 7.14 36.93
CA ALA A 639 29.44 7.97 38.12
C ALA A 639 29.82 9.43 37.79
N LEU A 640 30.71 9.64 36.82
CA LEU A 640 31.11 10.97 36.33
C LEU A 640 29.92 11.70 35.68
N ALA A 641 29.16 11.03 34.82
CA ALA A 641 27.96 11.58 34.20
C ALA A 641 26.88 11.96 35.24
N SER A 642 26.68 11.15 36.28
CA SER A 642 25.78 11.48 37.38
C SER A 642 26.23 12.71 38.19
N ARG A 643 27.54 12.86 38.46
CA ARG A 643 28.08 14.07 39.12
C ARG A 643 27.90 15.33 38.27
N GLN A 644 28.05 15.22 36.94
CA GLN A 644 27.80 16.33 36.02
C GLN A 644 26.31 16.73 35.98
N ARG A 645 25.39 15.76 35.97
CA ARG A 645 23.94 16.03 36.08
C ARG A 645 23.55 16.66 37.42
N ALA A 646 24.17 16.23 38.52
CA ALA A 646 23.93 16.83 39.84
C ALA A 646 24.37 18.31 39.88
N ARG A 647 25.53 18.65 39.29
CA ARG A 647 25.95 20.06 39.12
C ARG A 647 24.97 20.86 38.26
N ALA A 648 24.49 20.29 37.15
CA ALA A 648 23.53 20.94 36.25
C ALA A 648 22.11 21.11 36.81
N HIS A 649 21.84 20.65 38.03
CA HIS A 649 20.60 20.90 38.79
C HIS A 649 20.81 21.78 40.03
N ALA A 650 22.04 22.22 40.30
CA ALA A 650 22.42 23.11 41.39
C ALA A 650 22.95 24.46 40.86
N SER A 651 22.46 24.86 39.69
CA SER A 651 22.78 26.10 38.95
C SER A 651 21.59 26.46 38.07
#